data_AF-A0A837I0H7-F1
#
_entry.id   AF-A0A837I0H7-F1
#
_cell.length_a   1.000
_cell.length_b   1.000
_cell.length_c   1.000
_cell.angle_alpha   90.00
_cell.angle_beta   90.00
_cell.angle_gamma   90.00
#
_symmetry.space_group_name_H-M   'P 1'
#
loop_
_entity.id
_entity.type
_entity.pdbx_description
1 polymer ?
#
loop_
_entity_poly.entity_id
_entity_poly.type
_entity_poly.pdbx_seq_one_letter_code
_entity_poly.pdbx_strand_id
1 'polypeptide(L)'
;MVGLILALFFIFITGLVWFFGFSQSSPIGAGWFLFSFAAGLSMIVLPCTLPLAFVIVPLSMGKGVKKGLFIALAFGLGVSITLSLYGLITAALGEFAIGTLDAPLETVKNWLYFIAGIFTYLFALGELGLINFRMPTYSGAHPGFIQRQGDILKALLLGLFLGNIGVGCPHPATPLILTRIAISGDVFYGWLLFFVHALGRITPLLILAILGILGVNALSWVISRRERIEKATGWAMVFVAGFILVLGLFSHGWWTYSGSHSLLESVTQEERFLGVISSRLDTAPPHQHGLEEFDGKTGLFGLPLYAGNWVLFLLWVTPLFWYWFKFGGAQPRERRALQLWFFVALSLLLGITFLYTIPHWFLKHKALEAVERPSVLADIKNLDAPKQKVPINFEIRIQPSSGAKPDEAAYEYSHERLMHVVAIHENLDAFLHFHPEDQMVITRDMLSGGVFPFAITFPKAGRYILAVDFKYKGEEISFHKTFDVGERKAGALKKDFARKGKFDGLNVELKIERENIRSGEEVGFAYKLFRNGSPVNDLELYLGAPAHFAIVSADLSIFNHTHGALSAEEGEHQGWIIVPQAIAHEGEEEDSRAASASALPEKFGPDVFLNYAFPYPGIYAIFGEFKRGGQVILTKFMVEVGVGGGSNSQMPGVH
;
A
#
# COMPACT_ATOMS: atom_id res chain seq x y z
N MET A 1 6.12 12.84 41.73
CA MET A 1 5.33 11.79 41.04
C MET A 1 4.37 12.35 40.02
N VAL A 2 3.44 13.27 40.34
CA VAL A 2 2.53 13.85 39.32
C VAL A 2 3.30 14.44 38.13
N GLY A 3 4.36 15.23 38.36
CA GLY A 3 5.22 15.73 37.28
C GLY A 3 5.93 14.65 36.45
N LEU A 4 6.19 13.46 37.01
CA LEU A 4 6.75 12.32 36.26
C LEU A 4 5.67 11.67 35.38
N ILE A 5 4.44 11.53 35.88
CA ILE A 5 3.30 11.05 35.07
C ILE A 5 3.05 12.01 33.90
N LEU A 6 3.01 13.33 34.18
CA LEU A 6 2.84 14.35 33.14
C LEU A 6 3.98 14.34 32.13
N ALA A 7 5.24 14.18 32.56
CA ALA A 7 6.38 14.04 31.66
C ALA A 7 6.27 12.79 30.77
N LEU A 8 5.96 11.62 31.34
CA LEU A 8 5.81 10.37 30.57
C LEU A 8 4.61 10.43 29.60
N PHE A 9 3.50 11.05 30.00
CA PHE A 9 2.34 11.26 29.14
C PHE A 9 2.61 12.27 28.02
N PHE A 10 3.34 13.35 28.32
CA PHE A 10 3.79 14.30 27.32
C PHE A 10 4.75 13.65 26.30
N ILE A 11 5.71 12.86 26.75
CA ILE A 11 6.61 12.05 25.89
C ILE A 11 5.81 11.07 25.02
N PHE A 12 4.78 10.40 25.57
CA PHE A 12 3.90 9.50 24.81
C PHE A 12 3.16 10.24 23.67
N ILE A 13 2.50 11.35 23.97
CA ILE A 13 1.74 12.12 22.97
C ILE A 13 2.67 12.79 21.96
N THR A 14 3.73 13.46 22.40
CA THR A 14 4.67 14.14 21.50
C THR A 14 5.46 13.17 20.62
N GLY A 15 5.84 11.99 21.13
CA GLY A 15 6.49 10.95 20.33
C GLY A 15 5.61 10.45 19.19
N LEU A 16 4.32 10.20 19.47
CA LEU A 16 3.35 9.81 18.44
C LEU A 16 3.10 10.93 17.42
N VAL A 17 2.86 12.17 17.89
CA VAL A 17 2.60 13.33 17.02
C VAL A 17 3.81 13.67 16.16
N TRP A 18 5.04 13.61 16.70
CA TRP A 18 6.25 13.81 15.91
C TRP A 18 6.43 12.70 14.88
N PHE A 19 6.23 11.44 15.25
CA PHE A 19 6.40 10.32 14.33
C PHE A 19 5.45 10.42 13.11
N PHE A 20 4.15 10.62 13.34
CA PHE A 20 3.18 10.71 12.25
C PHE A 20 3.23 12.08 11.52
N GLY A 21 3.46 13.19 12.24
CA GLY A 21 3.33 14.55 11.70
C GLY A 21 4.61 15.24 11.22
N PHE A 22 5.78 14.94 11.80
CA PHE A 22 6.98 15.79 11.68
C PHE A 22 8.31 15.05 11.41
N SER A 23 8.31 13.72 11.38
CA SER A 23 9.50 12.93 11.01
C SER A 23 9.92 13.19 9.56
N GLN A 24 11.21 13.49 9.33
CA GLN A 24 11.77 13.67 7.99
C GLN A 24 11.87 12.34 7.23
N SER A 25 11.88 12.42 5.90
CA SER A 25 11.74 11.30 4.95
C SER A 25 12.93 10.32 4.84
N SER A 26 13.80 10.26 5.84
CA SER A 26 14.79 9.17 5.99
C SER A 26 15.40 9.21 7.39
N PRO A 27 15.16 8.19 8.24
CA PRO A 27 15.85 8.01 9.49
C PRO A 27 16.94 6.96 9.38
N ILE A 28 17.99 7.23 8.60
CA ILE A 28 19.27 6.58 8.89
C ILE A 28 19.67 7.00 10.32
N GLY A 29 19.69 6.04 11.24
CA GLY A 29 19.90 6.30 12.68
C GLY A 29 18.63 6.58 13.49
N ALA A 30 18.46 7.83 13.94
CA ALA A 30 17.63 8.16 15.11
C ALA A 30 16.13 7.79 15.01
N GLY A 31 15.50 7.93 13.84
CA GLY A 31 14.07 7.68 13.69
C GLY A 31 13.66 6.20 13.71
N TRP A 32 14.55 5.25 13.41
CA TRP A 32 14.29 3.82 13.69
C TRP A 32 14.10 3.58 15.19
N PHE A 33 14.90 4.23 16.04
CA PHE A 33 14.72 4.16 17.49
C PHE A 33 13.40 4.78 17.95
N LEU A 34 12.99 5.92 17.38
CA LEU A 34 11.70 6.51 17.74
C LEU A 34 10.51 5.67 17.23
N PHE A 35 10.58 5.13 16.01
CA PHE A 35 9.59 4.16 15.51
C PHE A 35 9.50 2.95 16.45
N SER A 36 10.64 2.39 16.84
CA SER A 36 10.72 1.28 17.78
C SER A 36 10.10 1.61 19.14
N PHE A 37 10.37 2.81 19.67
CA PHE A 37 9.76 3.31 20.90
C PHE A 37 8.23 3.47 20.77
N ALA A 38 7.75 4.10 19.69
CA ALA A 38 6.34 4.30 19.42
C ALA A 38 5.58 2.97 19.24
N ALA A 39 6.19 2.02 18.52
CA ALA A 39 5.71 0.65 18.40
C ALA A 39 5.65 -0.05 19.77
N GLY A 40 6.63 0.18 20.64
CA GLY A 40 6.63 -0.31 22.02
C GLY A 40 5.47 0.29 22.83
N LEU A 41 5.27 1.61 22.74
CA LEU A 41 4.19 2.33 23.42
C LEU A 41 2.81 1.76 23.02
N SER A 42 2.58 1.52 21.73
CA SER A 42 1.31 0.97 21.22
C SER A 42 1.07 -0.48 21.65
N MET A 43 2.10 -1.22 22.09
CA MET A 43 1.89 -2.59 22.55
C MET A 43 0.92 -2.69 23.73
N ILE A 44 0.72 -1.66 24.58
CA ILE A 44 -0.10 -1.79 25.80
C ILE A 44 -1.58 -2.12 25.53
N VAL A 45 -2.13 -1.72 24.37
CA VAL A 45 -3.53 -2.00 24.00
C VAL A 45 -3.72 -3.40 23.43
N LEU A 46 -2.65 -4.17 23.22
CA LEU A 46 -2.75 -5.49 22.62
C LEU A 46 -3.28 -6.56 23.61
N PRO A 47 -4.09 -7.51 23.12
CA PRO A 47 -4.59 -8.67 23.86
C PRO A 47 -3.61 -9.34 24.83
N CYS A 48 -2.36 -9.57 24.39
CA CYS A 48 -1.40 -10.40 25.10
C CYS A 48 -0.52 -9.64 26.12
N THR A 49 -0.41 -8.32 26.01
CA THR A 49 0.48 -7.47 26.83
C THR A 49 -0.25 -6.77 27.96
N LEU A 50 -1.52 -6.42 27.77
CA LEU A 50 -2.45 -5.95 28.80
C LEU A 50 -2.34 -6.72 30.14
N PRO A 51 -2.26 -8.07 30.19
CA PRO A 51 -2.13 -8.79 31.45
C PRO A 51 -0.86 -8.51 32.27
N LEU A 52 0.20 -7.91 31.69
CA LEU A 52 1.35 -7.47 32.50
C LEU A 52 0.96 -6.40 33.53
N ALA A 53 -0.05 -5.56 33.22
CA ALA A 53 -0.57 -4.58 34.16
C ALA A 53 -1.20 -5.23 35.41
N PHE A 54 -1.82 -6.41 35.26
CA PHE A 54 -2.33 -7.19 36.40
C PHE A 54 -1.24 -7.79 37.29
N VAL A 55 0.00 -7.92 36.79
CA VAL A 55 1.13 -8.37 37.59
C VAL A 55 1.80 -7.19 38.27
N ILE A 56 2.21 -6.16 37.52
CA ILE A 56 3.08 -5.12 38.08
C ILE A 56 2.37 -4.13 39.00
N VAL A 57 1.09 -3.80 38.71
CA VAL A 57 0.38 -2.81 39.53
C VAL A 57 0.08 -3.38 40.93
N PRO A 58 -0.51 -4.59 41.10
CA PRO A 58 -0.70 -5.17 42.42
C PRO A 58 0.60 -5.47 43.19
N LEU A 59 1.70 -5.81 42.50
CA LEU A 59 3.01 -6.00 43.16
C LEU A 59 3.57 -4.70 43.75
N SER A 60 3.29 -3.55 43.11
CA SER A 60 3.78 -2.24 43.53
C SER A 60 2.85 -1.54 44.53
N MET A 61 1.54 -1.83 44.49
CA MET A 61 0.53 -1.27 45.39
C MET A 61 0.75 -1.69 46.85
N GLY A 62 0.39 -0.81 47.80
CA GLY A 62 0.45 -1.08 49.24
C GLY A 62 1.86 -1.17 49.84
N LYS A 63 2.93 -1.16 49.03
CA LYS A 63 4.34 -1.26 49.48
C LYS A 63 4.95 0.08 49.93
N GLY A 64 4.22 1.19 49.78
CA GLY A 64 4.71 2.55 50.01
C GLY A 64 5.50 3.12 48.82
N VAL A 65 5.50 4.45 48.71
CA VAL A 65 5.93 5.20 47.50
C VAL A 65 7.31 4.80 46.96
N LYS A 66 8.36 4.85 47.79
CA LYS A 66 9.73 4.48 47.36
C LYS A 66 9.81 3.03 46.90
N LYS A 67 9.31 2.09 47.72
CA LYS A 67 9.46 0.65 47.48
C LYS A 67 8.63 0.17 46.29
N GLY A 68 7.40 0.66 46.15
CA GLY A 68 6.56 0.40 44.98
C GLY A 68 7.18 0.88 43.67
N LEU A 69 7.84 2.05 43.67
CA LEU A 69 8.55 2.54 42.49
C LEU A 69 9.77 1.68 42.14
N PHE A 70 10.56 1.25 43.12
CA PHE A 70 11.67 0.31 42.87
C PHE A 70 11.20 -1.05 42.34
N ILE A 71 10.05 -1.56 42.80
CA ILE A 71 9.42 -2.77 42.26
C ILE A 71 9.02 -2.56 40.79
N ALA A 72 8.37 -1.44 40.47
CA ALA A 72 7.98 -1.08 39.10
C ALA A 72 9.19 -0.97 38.16
N LEU A 73 10.25 -0.28 38.58
CA LEU A 73 11.48 -0.12 37.82
C LEU A 73 12.25 -1.44 37.63
N ALA A 74 12.31 -2.29 38.67
CA ALA A 74 12.96 -3.60 38.57
C ALA A 74 12.24 -4.53 37.59
N PHE A 75 10.91 -4.55 37.61
CA PHE A 75 10.12 -5.28 36.60
C PHE A 75 10.37 -4.74 35.19
N GLY A 76 10.37 -3.41 35.01
CA GLY A 76 10.73 -2.76 33.76
C GLY A 76 12.10 -3.20 33.25
N LEU A 77 13.14 -3.11 34.09
CA LEU A 77 14.49 -3.57 33.76
C LEU A 77 14.53 -5.03 33.29
N GLY A 78 13.76 -5.92 33.94
CA GLY A 78 13.66 -7.31 33.51
C GLY A 78 13.05 -7.47 32.11
N VAL A 79 11.96 -6.74 31.83
CA VAL A 79 11.35 -6.72 30.48
C VAL A 79 12.32 -6.14 29.44
N SER A 80 13.08 -5.09 29.80
CA SER A 80 14.11 -4.50 28.94
C SER A 80 15.18 -5.51 28.56
N ILE A 81 15.75 -6.21 29.53
CA ILE A 81 16.81 -7.21 29.29
C ILE A 81 16.29 -8.29 28.34
N THR A 82 15.10 -8.86 28.61
CA THR A 82 14.54 -9.94 27.77
C THR A 82 14.29 -9.50 26.34
N LEU A 83 13.70 -8.32 26.11
CA LEU A 83 13.49 -7.83 24.74
C LEU A 83 14.82 -7.50 24.06
N SER A 84 15.78 -6.89 24.74
CA SER A 84 17.10 -6.60 24.14
C SER A 84 17.86 -7.88 23.75
N LEU A 85 17.65 -8.98 24.48
CA LEU A 85 18.16 -10.31 24.09
C LEU A 85 17.49 -10.85 22.82
N TYR A 86 16.19 -10.62 22.59
CA TYR A 86 15.57 -10.95 21.30
C TYR A 86 16.19 -10.14 20.17
N GLY A 87 16.48 -8.84 20.36
CA GLY A 87 17.19 -8.03 19.38
C GLY A 87 18.57 -8.59 19.02
N LEU A 88 19.36 -8.97 20.03
CA LEU A 88 20.65 -9.64 19.86
C LEU A 88 20.53 -10.96 19.10
N ILE A 89 19.57 -11.82 19.47
CA ILE A 89 19.33 -13.11 18.83
C ILE A 89 18.89 -12.93 17.37
N THR A 90 18.01 -11.97 17.09
CA THR A 90 17.53 -11.69 15.73
C THR A 90 18.64 -11.16 14.83
N ALA A 91 19.54 -10.33 15.34
CA ALA A 91 20.72 -9.86 14.59
C ALA A 91 21.64 -11.03 14.22
N ALA A 92 22.03 -11.83 15.23
CA ALA A 92 22.90 -12.99 15.03
C ALA A 92 22.28 -14.08 14.13
N LEU A 93 20.96 -14.32 14.23
CA LEU A 93 20.25 -15.23 13.32
C LEU A 93 20.15 -14.67 11.90
N GLY A 94 20.01 -13.36 11.74
CA GLY A 94 20.04 -12.68 10.44
C GLY A 94 21.41 -12.80 9.77
N GLU A 95 22.47 -12.45 10.50
CA GLU A 95 23.87 -12.60 10.05
C GLU A 95 24.19 -14.06 9.68
N PHE A 96 23.81 -15.02 10.53
CA PHE A 96 24.03 -16.44 10.24
C PHE A 96 23.24 -16.92 9.02
N ALA A 97 21.94 -16.66 8.95
CA ALA A 97 21.09 -17.18 7.88
C ALA A 97 21.38 -16.53 6.52
N ILE A 98 21.55 -15.20 6.49
CA ILE A 98 21.81 -14.46 5.25
C ILE A 98 23.29 -14.58 4.85
N GLY A 99 24.22 -14.47 5.80
CA GLY A 99 25.65 -14.42 5.53
C GLY A 99 26.35 -15.78 5.43
N THR A 100 25.92 -16.80 6.17
CA THR A 100 26.60 -18.13 6.18
C THR A 100 25.81 -19.28 5.55
N LEU A 101 24.48 -19.18 5.51
CA LEU A 101 23.62 -20.18 4.84
C LEU A 101 23.17 -19.74 3.44
N ASP A 102 23.47 -18.50 3.03
CA ASP A 102 22.99 -17.86 1.79
C ASP A 102 21.45 -17.99 1.62
N ALA A 103 20.73 -17.98 2.76
CA ALA A 103 19.30 -18.23 2.78
C ALA A 103 18.55 -16.96 2.36
N PRO A 104 17.63 -17.03 1.37
CA PRO A 104 16.81 -15.90 0.99
C PRO A 104 16.05 -15.34 2.20
N LEU A 105 16.04 -14.00 2.34
CA LEU A 105 15.37 -13.30 3.44
C LEU A 105 13.91 -13.74 3.64
N GLU A 106 13.21 -14.00 2.53
CA GLU A 106 11.85 -14.56 2.52
C GLU A 106 11.74 -15.92 3.22
N THR A 107 12.69 -16.83 2.99
CA THR A 107 12.75 -18.14 3.66
C THR A 107 12.94 -17.98 5.17
N VAL A 108 13.84 -17.09 5.58
CA VAL A 108 14.09 -16.78 7.01
C VAL A 108 12.84 -16.19 7.67
N LYS A 109 12.17 -15.24 6.99
CA LYS A 109 10.89 -14.65 7.42
C LYS A 109 9.81 -15.73 7.60
N ASN A 110 9.67 -16.63 6.63
CA ASN A 110 8.66 -17.70 6.66
C ASN A 110 8.92 -18.69 7.81
N TRP A 111 10.18 -19.04 8.10
CA TRP A 111 10.53 -19.87 9.26
C TRP A 111 10.16 -19.19 10.58
N LEU A 112 10.48 -17.89 10.74
CA LEU A 112 10.15 -17.12 11.93
C LEU A 112 8.63 -17.06 12.14
N TYR A 113 7.85 -16.80 11.09
CA TYR A 113 6.38 -16.81 11.17
C TYR A 113 5.81 -18.20 11.45
N PHE A 114 6.34 -19.27 10.86
CA PHE A 114 5.88 -20.63 11.12
C PHE A 114 6.06 -21.00 12.61
N ILE A 115 7.25 -20.74 13.17
CA ILE A 115 7.56 -21.02 14.57
C ILE A 115 6.72 -20.14 15.50
N ALA A 116 6.64 -18.82 15.25
CA ALA A 116 5.85 -17.90 16.06
C ALA A 116 4.34 -18.23 16.01
N GLY A 117 3.85 -18.62 14.83
CA GLY A 117 2.48 -19.07 14.61
C GLY A 117 2.13 -20.30 15.45
N ILE A 118 3.00 -21.33 15.44
CA ILE A 118 2.82 -22.54 16.28
C ILE A 118 2.72 -22.18 17.77
N PHE A 119 3.69 -21.43 18.31
CA PHE A 119 3.68 -21.08 19.73
C PHE A 119 2.45 -20.24 20.10
N THR A 120 2.09 -19.26 19.27
CA THR A 120 0.92 -18.40 19.52
C THR A 120 -0.39 -19.17 19.44
N TYR A 121 -0.50 -20.12 18.51
CA TYR A 121 -1.68 -20.98 18.37
C TYR A 121 -1.82 -21.93 19.57
N LEU A 122 -0.72 -22.53 20.05
CA LEU A 122 -0.71 -23.30 21.29
C LEU A 122 -1.14 -22.46 22.50
N PHE A 123 -0.62 -21.23 22.65
CA PHE A 123 -1.05 -20.34 23.73
C PHE A 123 -2.54 -19.94 23.60
N ALA A 124 -3.06 -19.74 22.39
CA ALA A 124 -4.47 -19.42 22.15
C ALA A 124 -5.40 -20.58 22.56
N LEU A 125 -5.09 -21.81 22.14
CA LEU A 125 -5.79 -23.02 22.58
C LEU A 125 -5.71 -23.22 24.10
N GLY A 126 -4.56 -22.88 24.68
CA GLY A 126 -4.29 -22.87 26.11
C GLY A 126 -5.21 -21.94 26.90
N GLU A 127 -5.30 -20.69 26.46
CA GLU A 127 -6.10 -19.64 27.09
C GLU A 127 -7.60 -19.95 27.01
N LEU A 128 -8.05 -20.53 25.89
CA LEU A 128 -9.40 -21.07 25.74
C LEU A 128 -9.65 -22.35 26.55
N GLY A 129 -8.63 -22.88 27.23
CA GLY A 129 -8.71 -24.09 28.06
C GLY A 129 -8.86 -25.39 27.27
N LEU A 130 -8.58 -25.39 25.96
CA LEU A 130 -8.66 -26.56 25.09
C LEU A 130 -7.52 -27.54 25.36
N ILE A 131 -6.30 -27.04 25.58
CA ILE A 131 -5.13 -27.82 26.00
C ILE A 131 -4.66 -27.47 27.42
N ASN A 132 -3.87 -28.37 28.01
CA ASN A 132 -3.29 -28.20 29.36
C ASN A 132 -1.99 -27.37 29.34
N PHE A 133 -1.94 -26.30 28.54
CA PHE A 133 -0.77 -25.44 28.36
C PHE A 133 -1.21 -23.97 28.36
N ARG A 134 -1.28 -23.36 29.55
CA ARG A 134 -1.73 -21.96 29.72
C ARG A 134 -0.56 -21.00 29.81
N MET A 135 -0.76 -19.74 29.42
CA MET A 135 0.24 -18.72 29.69
C MET A 135 0.49 -18.57 31.21
N PRO A 136 1.74 -18.42 31.66
CA PRO A 136 2.08 -18.35 33.09
C PRO A 136 1.43 -17.18 33.83
N THR A 137 1.12 -16.08 33.13
CA THR A 137 0.53 -14.84 33.68
C THR A 137 -0.88 -15.05 34.23
N TYR A 138 -1.69 -15.86 33.55
CA TYR A 138 -3.11 -16.03 33.88
C TYR A 138 -3.37 -17.18 34.84
N SER A 139 -2.57 -18.24 34.72
CA SER A 139 -2.59 -19.42 35.59
C SER A 139 -1.97 -19.20 36.98
N GLY A 140 -1.21 -18.11 37.17
CA GLY A 140 -0.42 -17.89 38.39
C GLY A 140 0.79 -18.83 38.51
N ALA A 141 1.07 -19.65 37.48
CA ALA A 141 2.13 -20.65 37.43
C ALA A 141 3.52 -20.02 37.20
N HIS A 142 3.85 -19.00 37.98
CA HIS A 142 5.19 -18.45 38.03
C HIS A 142 6.13 -19.46 38.73
N PRO A 143 7.36 -19.67 38.23
CA PRO A 143 8.32 -20.56 38.87
C PRO A 143 8.49 -20.27 40.37
N GLY A 144 8.35 -21.29 41.20
CA GLY A 144 8.32 -21.14 42.67
C GLY A 144 9.58 -20.49 43.24
N PHE A 145 10.73 -20.64 42.57
CA PHE A 145 11.97 -19.96 42.97
C PHE A 145 11.89 -18.44 42.85
N ILE A 146 11.17 -17.91 41.85
CA ILE A 146 10.94 -16.46 41.65
C ILE A 146 10.03 -15.92 42.75
N GLN A 147 8.94 -16.66 43.05
CA GLN A 147 7.93 -16.24 44.01
C GLN A 147 8.47 -16.10 45.45
N ARG A 148 9.52 -16.85 45.79
CA ARG A 148 10.23 -16.86 47.08
C ARG A 148 11.28 -15.75 47.24
N GLN A 149 11.62 -15.01 46.18
CA GLN A 149 12.59 -13.91 46.27
C GLN A 149 12.00 -12.67 46.96
N GLY A 150 12.87 -11.81 47.50
CA GLY A 150 12.47 -10.50 48.02
C GLY A 150 11.86 -9.61 46.94
N ASP A 151 10.93 -8.73 47.34
CA ASP A 151 10.01 -7.98 46.44
C ASP A 151 10.66 -7.43 45.14
N ILE A 152 11.85 -6.81 45.23
CA ILE A 152 12.54 -6.18 44.09
C ILE A 152 13.14 -7.23 43.15
N LEU A 153 13.84 -8.24 43.67
CA LEU A 153 14.43 -9.31 42.86
C LEU A 153 13.34 -10.19 42.24
N LYS A 154 12.26 -10.45 42.98
CA LYS A 154 11.04 -11.08 42.47
C LYS A 154 10.46 -10.31 41.28
N ALA A 155 10.36 -8.98 41.38
CA ALA A 155 9.88 -8.14 40.30
C ALA A 155 10.80 -8.18 39.07
N LEU A 156 12.12 -8.12 39.26
CA LEU A 156 13.12 -8.26 38.18
C LEU A 156 12.99 -9.60 37.46
N LEU A 157 12.95 -10.70 38.19
CA LEU A 157 12.83 -12.06 37.64
C LEU A 157 11.47 -12.30 36.96
N LEU A 158 10.38 -11.73 37.50
CA LEU A 158 9.09 -11.72 36.81
C LEU A 158 9.13 -10.88 35.53
N GLY A 159 9.84 -9.75 35.52
CA GLY A 159 10.08 -8.95 34.32
C GLY A 159 10.84 -9.73 33.25
N LEU A 160 11.93 -10.40 33.64
CA LEU A 160 12.73 -11.26 32.76
C LEU A 160 11.87 -12.39 32.15
N PHE A 161 11.11 -13.08 33.00
CA PHE A 161 10.27 -14.21 32.59
C PHE A 161 9.06 -13.79 31.72
N LEU A 162 8.38 -12.70 32.09
CA LEU A 162 7.17 -12.22 31.42
C LEU A 162 7.46 -11.26 30.26
N GLY A 163 8.69 -10.78 30.10
CA GLY A 163 9.10 -9.94 28.96
C GLY A 163 8.96 -10.64 27.60
N ASN A 164 9.06 -11.97 27.57
CA ASN A 164 8.86 -12.82 26.39
C ASN A 164 7.45 -12.71 25.78
N ILE A 165 6.45 -12.38 26.60
CA ILE A 165 5.07 -12.17 26.15
C ILE A 165 5.07 -10.96 25.21
N GLY A 166 4.29 -10.98 24.13
CA GLY A 166 4.26 -9.88 23.15
C GLY A 166 5.16 -10.08 21.93
N VAL A 167 6.23 -10.87 22.02
CA VAL A 167 7.18 -11.06 20.89
C VAL A 167 6.55 -11.85 19.75
N GLY A 168 5.77 -12.90 20.06
CA GLY A 168 4.99 -13.65 19.07
C GLY A 168 3.62 -13.04 18.74
N CYS A 169 3.27 -11.88 19.30
CA CYS A 169 1.95 -11.28 19.07
C CYS A 169 1.92 -10.51 17.74
N PRO A 170 0.75 -10.43 17.09
CA PRO A 170 0.55 -9.67 15.85
C PRO A 170 0.55 -8.16 16.12
N HIS A 171 1.72 -7.60 16.36
CA HIS A 171 1.91 -6.17 16.37
C HIS A 171 2.54 -5.75 15.03
N PRO A 172 1.85 -5.00 14.15
CA PRO A 172 2.30 -4.77 12.76
C PRO A 172 3.72 -4.20 12.64
N ALA A 173 4.15 -3.35 13.58
CA ALA A 173 5.49 -2.76 13.57
C ALA A 173 6.59 -3.72 14.06
N THR A 174 6.27 -4.77 14.81
CA THR A 174 7.30 -5.64 15.41
C THR A 174 8.03 -6.50 14.36
N PRO A 175 7.37 -7.10 13.35
CA PRO A 175 8.05 -7.70 12.20
C PRO A 175 8.96 -6.71 11.46
N LEU A 176 8.52 -5.47 11.20
CA LEU A 176 9.36 -4.46 10.52
C LEU A 176 10.66 -4.17 11.30
N ILE A 177 10.57 -4.05 12.63
CA ILE A 177 11.73 -3.86 13.50
C ILE A 177 12.63 -5.11 13.47
N LEU A 178 12.06 -6.31 13.63
CA LEU A 178 12.83 -7.57 13.61
C LEU A 178 13.53 -7.81 12.26
N THR A 179 12.84 -7.56 11.14
CA THR A 179 13.42 -7.63 9.79
C THR A 179 14.54 -6.61 9.61
N ARG A 180 14.37 -5.36 10.08
CA ARG A 180 15.46 -4.37 10.04
C ARG A 180 16.68 -4.80 10.84
N ILE A 181 16.47 -5.43 12.00
CA ILE A 181 17.55 -6.00 12.83
C ILE A 181 18.24 -7.16 12.11
N ALA A 182 17.47 -8.12 11.58
CA ALA A 182 18.01 -9.27 10.86
C ALA A 182 18.83 -8.87 9.63
N ILE A 183 18.33 -7.92 8.82
CA ILE A 183 19.05 -7.38 7.65
C ILE A 183 20.34 -6.66 8.07
N SER A 184 20.35 -6.00 9.24
CA SER A 184 21.52 -5.23 9.66
C SER A 184 22.72 -6.08 10.09
N GLY A 185 22.50 -7.32 10.56
CA GLY A 185 23.52 -8.20 11.16
C GLY A 185 24.12 -7.69 12.48
N ASP A 186 24.18 -6.38 12.70
CA ASP A 186 24.80 -5.74 13.86
C ASP A 186 24.05 -6.07 15.16
N VAL A 187 24.70 -6.89 15.98
CA VAL A 187 24.24 -7.34 17.30
C VAL A 187 24.01 -6.18 18.27
N PHE A 188 24.84 -5.14 18.25
CA PHE A 188 24.68 -3.98 19.15
C PHE A 188 23.51 -3.10 18.70
N TYR A 189 23.38 -2.85 17.40
CA TYR A 189 22.21 -2.17 16.83
C TYR A 189 20.92 -2.94 17.13
N GLY A 190 20.91 -4.26 16.94
CA GLY A 190 19.78 -5.13 17.27
C GLY A 190 19.38 -5.06 18.75
N TRP A 191 20.36 -5.22 19.64
CA TRP A 191 20.18 -5.07 21.08
C TRP A 191 19.60 -3.70 21.45
N LEU A 192 20.17 -2.61 20.92
CA LEU A 192 19.77 -1.24 21.25
C LEU A 192 18.38 -0.90 20.69
N LEU A 193 18.05 -1.35 19.48
CA LEU A 193 16.77 -1.06 18.84
C LEU A 193 15.62 -1.75 19.58
N PHE A 194 15.79 -2.99 20.03
CA PHE A 194 14.80 -3.69 20.85
C PHE A 194 14.84 -3.28 22.34
N PHE A 195 15.96 -2.75 22.86
CA PHE A 195 15.99 -2.06 24.15
C PHE A 195 15.07 -0.84 24.15
N VAL A 196 15.15 -0.01 23.11
CA VAL A 196 14.26 1.16 22.94
C VAL A 196 12.80 0.74 22.74
N HIS A 197 12.54 -0.37 22.03
CA HIS A 197 11.21 -0.98 21.96
C HIS A 197 10.65 -1.31 23.35
N ALA A 198 11.49 -1.91 24.20
CA ALA A 198 11.12 -2.25 25.56
C ALA A 198 10.80 -1.02 26.40
N LEU A 199 11.60 0.05 26.32
CA LEU A 199 11.33 1.32 27.02
C LEU A 199 9.97 1.92 26.63
N GLY A 200 9.61 1.82 25.34
CA GLY A 200 8.27 2.17 24.85
C GLY A 200 7.18 1.36 25.56
N ARG A 201 7.32 0.03 25.56
CA ARG A 201 6.36 -0.90 26.18
C ARG A 201 6.24 -0.74 27.71
N ILE A 202 7.34 -0.41 28.38
CA ILE A 202 7.41 -0.27 29.83
C ILE A 202 6.79 1.04 30.30
N THR A 203 6.87 2.11 29.50
CA THR A 203 6.34 3.45 29.86
C THR A 203 4.85 3.41 30.30
N PRO A 204 3.90 2.83 29.54
CA PRO A 204 2.51 2.70 29.99
C PRO A 204 2.35 1.86 31.28
N LEU A 205 3.13 0.80 31.43
CA LEU A 205 3.09 -0.06 32.62
C LEU A 205 3.59 0.67 33.88
N LEU A 206 4.63 1.50 33.75
CA LEU A 206 5.11 2.36 34.84
C LEU A 206 4.08 3.43 35.20
N ILE A 207 3.41 4.06 34.23
CA ILE A 207 2.32 5.01 34.49
C ILE A 207 1.21 4.34 35.31
N LEU A 208 0.73 3.15 34.88
CA LEU A 208 -0.29 2.39 35.59
C LEU A 208 0.16 1.96 37.00
N ALA A 209 1.44 1.56 37.17
CA ALA A 209 1.99 1.20 38.47
C ALA A 209 2.08 2.41 39.42
N ILE A 210 2.51 3.58 38.92
CA ILE A 210 2.57 4.82 39.72
C ILE A 210 1.16 5.28 40.10
N LEU A 211 0.18 5.19 39.19
CA LEU A 211 -1.23 5.47 39.51
C LEU A 211 -1.75 4.55 40.62
N GLY A 212 -1.47 3.25 40.55
CA GLY A 212 -1.81 2.30 41.61
C GLY A 212 -1.12 2.61 42.95
N ILE A 213 0.17 2.96 42.95
CA ILE A 213 0.92 3.39 44.15
C ILE A 213 0.28 4.63 44.79
N LEU A 214 -0.27 5.54 43.98
CA LEU A 214 -0.98 6.75 44.41
C LEU A 214 -2.45 6.49 44.81
N GLY A 215 -2.93 5.24 44.77
CA GLY A 215 -4.30 4.87 45.13
C GLY A 215 -5.33 4.98 43.99
N VAL A 216 -4.92 5.37 42.78
CA VAL A 216 -5.82 5.47 41.61
C VAL A 216 -5.99 4.08 40.98
N ASN A 217 -7.15 3.45 41.23
CA ASN A 217 -7.43 2.09 40.76
C ASN A 217 -7.93 2.05 39.29
N ALA A 218 -7.06 2.44 38.36
CA ALA A 218 -7.31 2.44 36.91
C ALA A 218 -7.61 1.05 36.32
N LEU A 219 -7.24 -0.03 37.03
CA LEU A 219 -7.44 -1.42 36.59
C LEU A 219 -8.76 -2.06 37.09
N SER A 220 -9.48 -1.42 38.00
CA SER A 220 -10.73 -1.95 38.60
C SER A 220 -11.74 -2.47 37.56
N TRP A 221 -12.05 -1.66 36.55
CA TRP A 221 -12.94 -2.05 35.44
C TRP A 221 -12.39 -3.25 34.65
N VAL A 222 -11.09 -3.26 34.36
CA VAL A 222 -10.44 -4.32 33.57
C VAL A 222 -10.43 -5.64 34.34
N ILE A 223 -10.10 -5.60 35.64
CA ILE A 223 -10.11 -6.76 36.55
C ILE A 223 -11.53 -7.34 36.66
N SER A 224 -12.57 -6.49 36.77
CA SER A 224 -13.97 -6.93 36.85
C SER A 224 -14.46 -7.70 35.62
N ARG A 225 -13.74 -7.59 34.49
CA ARG A 225 -14.05 -8.24 33.21
C ARG A 225 -12.97 -9.24 32.79
N ARG A 226 -12.00 -9.55 33.66
CA ARG A 226 -10.81 -10.36 33.37
C ARG A 226 -11.12 -11.63 32.56
N GLU A 227 -12.04 -12.47 33.02
CA GLU A 227 -12.40 -13.73 32.33
C GLU A 227 -13.00 -13.51 30.92
N ARG A 228 -13.77 -12.43 30.72
CA ARG A 228 -14.32 -12.06 29.40
C ARG A 228 -13.23 -11.53 28.48
N ILE A 229 -12.26 -10.79 29.02
CA ILE A 229 -11.10 -10.32 28.29
C ILE A 229 -10.24 -11.52 27.90
N GLU A 230 -9.83 -12.38 28.83
CA GLU A 230 -9.07 -13.63 28.59
C GLU A 230 -9.70 -14.49 27.48
N LYS A 231 -11.02 -14.70 27.51
CA LYS A 231 -11.71 -15.46 26.45
C LYS A 231 -11.71 -14.73 25.10
N ALA A 232 -11.94 -13.42 25.08
CA ALA A 232 -11.91 -12.63 23.84
C ALA A 232 -10.49 -12.57 23.24
N THR A 233 -9.46 -12.41 24.08
CA THR A 233 -8.06 -12.42 23.66
C THR A 233 -7.63 -13.80 23.18
N GLY A 234 -8.08 -14.88 23.85
CA GLY A 234 -7.90 -16.26 23.39
C GLY A 234 -8.45 -16.51 21.98
N TRP A 235 -9.70 -16.10 21.73
CA TRP A 235 -10.30 -16.21 20.39
C TRP A 235 -9.57 -15.35 19.35
N ALA A 236 -9.26 -14.09 19.66
CA ALA A 236 -8.49 -13.24 18.75
C ALA A 236 -7.12 -13.85 18.40
N MET A 237 -6.42 -14.45 19.38
CA MET A 237 -5.17 -15.15 19.13
C MET A 237 -5.35 -16.41 18.28
N VAL A 238 -6.46 -17.16 18.35
CA VAL A 238 -6.73 -18.29 17.43
C VAL A 238 -6.76 -17.79 15.98
N PHE A 239 -7.51 -16.71 15.70
CA PHE A 239 -7.61 -16.16 14.36
C PHE A 239 -6.24 -15.72 13.83
N VAL A 240 -5.54 -14.88 14.59
CA VAL A 240 -4.28 -14.31 14.08
C VAL A 240 -3.13 -15.31 14.09
N ALA A 241 -3.06 -16.24 15.05
CA ALA A 241 -2.05 -17.29 15.02
C ALA A 241 -2.29 -18.27 13.86
N GLY A 242 -3.55 -18.58 13.53
CA GLY A 242 -3.88 -19.33 12.32
C GLY A 242 -3.36 -18.64 11.05
N PHE A 243 -3.58 -17.33 10.94
CA PHE A 243 -3.05 -16.52 9.83
C PHE A 243 -1.52 -16.52 9.76
N ILE A 244 -0.82 -16.22 10.87
CA ILE A 244 0.65 -16.19 10.91
C ILE A 244 1.26 -17.56 10.60
N LEU A 245 0.67 -18.64 11.12
CA LEU A 245 1.13 -20.00 10.88
C LEU A 245 0.99 -20.39 9.40
N VAL A 246 -0.14 -20.03 8.76
CA VAL A 246 -0.35 -20.24 7.32
C VAL A 246 0.58 -19.37 6.48
N LEU A 247 0.82 -18.11 6.88
CA LEU A 247 1.79 -17.23 6.23
C LEU A 247 3.22 -17.79 6.30
N GLY A 248 3.58 -18.48 7.40
CA GLY A 248 4.85 -19.19 7.51
C GLY A 248 4.93 -20.50 6.69
N LEU A 249 3.83 -21.26 6.64
CA LEU A 249 3.76 -22.51 5.86
C LEU A 249 3.67 -22.29 4.35
N PHE A 250 2.91 -21.29 3.90
CA PHE A 250 2.56 -21.09 2.50
C PHE A 250 3.13 -19.79 1.91
N SER A 251 4.00 -19.10 2.67
CA SER A 251 4.59 -17.80 2.33
C SER A 251 3.55 -16.68 2.12
N HIS A 252 4.04 -15.48 1.79
CA HIS A 252 3.19 -14.41 1.28
C HIS A 252 2.48 -14.78 -0.03
N GLY A 253 3.08 -15.66 -0.84
CA GLY A 253 2.55 -16.09 -2.14
C GLY A 253 1.18 -16.75 -2.07
N TRP A 254 0.82 -17.44 -0.98
CA TRP A 254 -0.55 -17.93 -0.79
C TRP A 254 -1.56 -16.78 -0.60
N TRP A 255 -1.18 -15.78 0.18
CA TRP A 255 -2.07 -14.68 0.54
C TRP A 255 -2.41 -13.83 -0.68
N THR A 256 -1.44 -13.60 -1.57
CA THR A 256 -1.63 -13.00 -2.90
C THR A 256 -2.35 -13.94 -3.87
N TYR A 257 -1.96 -15.22 -3.98
CA TYR A 257 -2.62 -16.22 -4.83
C TYR A 257 -4.13 -16.35 -4.55
N SER A 258 -4.52 -16.25 -3.28
CA SER A 258 -5.91 -16.32 -2.85
C SER A 258 -6.76 -15.08 -3.20
N GLY A 259 -6.12 -13.98 -3.58
CA GLY A 259 -6.75 -12.66 -3.75
C GLY A 259 -7.11 -11.93 -2.47
N SER A 260 -6.89 -12.56 -1.31
CA SER A 260 -7.23 -11.98 -0.02
C SER A 260 -6.35 -10.77 0.32
N HIS A 261 -5.10 -10.72 -0.18
CA HIS A 261 -4.27 -9.52 -0.15
C HIS A 261 -4.95 -8.36 -0.88
N SER A 262 -5.18 -8.49 -2.18
CA SER A 262 -5.73 -7.44 -3.05
C SER A 262 -7.08 -6.92 -2.56
N LEU A 263 -7.96 -7.82 -2.06
CA LEU A 263 -9.21 -7.40 -1.47
C LEU A 263 -9.00 -6.63 -0.16
N LEU A 264 -8.17 -7.12 0.77
CA LEU A 264 -7.90 -6.43 2.03
C LEU A 264 -7.35 -5.03 1.76
N GLU A 265 -6.35 -4.95 0.90
CA GLU A 265 -5.68 -3.73 0.44
C GLU A 265 -6.63 -2.70 -0.16
N SER A 266 -7.52 -3.11 -1.07
CA SER A 266 -8.51 -2.19 -1.66
C SER A 266 -9.41 -1.55 -0.59
N VAL A 267 -9.73 -2.30 0.48
CA VAL A 267 -10.58 -1.88 1.60
C VAL A 267 -9.83 -1.08 2.64
N THR A 268 -8.59 -1.46 2.99
CA THR A 268 -7.77 -0.81 4.02
C THR A 268 -6.98 0.38 3.51
N GLN A 269 -6.79 0.48 2.18
CA GLN A 269 -5.85 1.41 1.54
C GLN A 269 -4.43 1.25 2.11
N GLU A 270 -4.04 -0.01 2.37
CA GLU A 270 -2.77 -0.37 3.02
C GLU A 270 -1.55 0.16 2.25
N GLU A 271 -1.52 -0.01 0.93
CA GLU A 271 -0.45 0.53 0.07
C GLU A 271 -0.21 2.02 0.31
N ARG A 272 -1.26 2.83 0.42
CA ARG A 272 -1.16 4.27 0.67
C ARG A 272 -0.54 4.58 2.04
N PHE A 273 -0.88 3.80 3.07
CA PHE A 273 -0.34 3.98 4.42
C PHE A 273 1.09 3.48 4.54
N LEU A 274 1.36 2.26 4.06
CA LEU A 274 2.69 1.67 4.10
C LEU A 274 3.66 2.33 3.11
N GLY A 275 3.18 2.86 1.98
CA GLY A 275 3.95 3.67 1.04
C GLY A 275 4.42 4.99 1.64
N VAL A 276 3.59 5.63 2.48
CA VAL A 276 4.02 6.79 3.30
C VAL A 276 5.04 6.37 4.37
N ILE A 277 4.99 5.13 4.87
CA ILE A 277 5.99 4.62 5.81
C ILE A 277 7.29 4.25 5.09
N SER A 278 7.27 3.54 3.97
CA SER A 278 8.47 3.11 3.24
C SER A 278 9.24 4.29 2.65
N SER A 279 8.53 5.24 2.03
CA SER A 279 9.11 6.51 1.56
C SER A 279 9.66 7.39 2.68
N ARG A 280 9.16 7.24 3.93
CA ARG A 280 9.75 7.90 5.10
C ARG A 280 10.91 7.14 5.70
N LEU A 281 10.91 5.80 5.66
CA LEU A 281 11.93 4.96 6.28
C LEU A 281 13.12 4.63 5.35
N ASP A 282 13.05 5.07 4.08
CA ASP A 282 13.98 4.70 3.00
C ASP A 282 14.13 3.17 2.87
N THR A 283 12.99 2.48 3.00
CA THR A 283 12.91 1.03 2.79
C THR A 283 12.37 0.74 1.40
N ALA A 284 12.73 -0.43 0.87
CA ALA A 284 12.03 -1.01 -0.28
C ALA A 284 10.50 -0.98 -0.09
N PRO A 285 9.71 -0.95 -1.18
CA PRO A 285 8.27 -1.13 -1.11
C PRO A 285 7.89 -2.33 -0.23
N PRO A 286 6.84 -2.24 0.61
CA PRO A 286 6.49 -3.28 1.59
C PRO A 286 6.29 -4.67 0.95
N HIS A 287 5.82 -4.64 -0.28
CA HIS A 287 5.79 -5.70 -1.28
C HIS A 287 5.77 -5.01 -2.66
N GLN A 288 5.97 -5.76 -3.74
CA GLN A 288 5.78 -5.26 -5.10
C GLN A 288 4.50 -5.84 -5.68
N HIS A 289 3.65 -4.99 -6.25
CA HIS A 289 2.53 -5.45 -7.07
C HIS A 289 3.04 -5.88 -8.42
N GLY A 290 2.64 -7.08 -8.81
CA GLY A 290 2.86 -7.65 -10.11
C GLY A 290 2.19 -9.01 -10.14
N LEU A 291 1.92 -9.50 -11.33
CA LEU A 291 1.57 -10.90 -11.55
C LEU A 291 2.78 -11.76 -11.19
N GLU A 292 2.99 -12.05 -9.91
CA GLU A 292 3.94 -13.10 -9.50
C GLU A 292 3.56 -14.37 -10.25
N GLU A 293 4.50 -14.93 -11.01
CA GLU A 293 4.30 -16.25 -11.58
C GLU A 293 4.27 -17.22 -10.41
N PHE A 294 3.08 -17.76 -10.14
CA PHE A 294 2.87 -18.79 -9.12
C PHE A 294 3.38 -20.15 -9.60
N ASP A 295 3.77 -20.27 -10.88
CA ASP A 295 4.40 -21.47 -11.40
C ASP A 295 5.77 -21.71 -10.74
N GLY A 296 6.05 -22.95 -10.37
CA GLY A 296 7.17 -23.34 -9.51
C GLY A 296 7.14 -22.79 -8.06
N LYS A 297 6.35 -21.75 -7.73
CA LYS A 297 6.29 -21.20 -6.36
C LYS A 297 5.49 -22.11 -5.43
N THR A 298 6.10 -22.41 -4.29
CA THR A 298 5.54 -23.27 -3.25
C THR A 298 5.72 -22.67 -1.87
N GLY A 299 4.91 -23.12 -0.93
CA GLY A 299 5.12 -22.92 0.49
C GLY A 299 6.35 -23.66 1.00
N LEU A 300 6.64 -23.46 2.28
CA LEU A 300 7.64 -24.23 3.02
C LEU A 300 7.38 -25.74 2.83
N PHE A 301 8.45 -26.51 2.65
CA PHE A 301 8.41 -27.94 2.31
C PHE A 301 7.76 -28.30 0.96
N GLY A 302 7.63 -27.36 0.03
CA GLY A 302 7.03 -27.62 -1.29
C GLY A 302 5.50 -27.66 -1.28
N LEU A 303 4.85 -27.11 -0.24
CA LEU A 303 3.40 -27.16 -0.09
C LEU A 303 2.69 -26.30 -1.17
N PRO A 304 1.57 -26.78 -1.76
CA PRO A 304 0.88 -26.04 -2.80
C PRO A 304 0.14 -24.82 -2.24
N LEU A 305 0.33 -23.65 -2.86
CA LEU A 305 -0.21 -22.37 -2.38
C LEU A 305 -1.74 -22.37 -2.22
N TYR A 306 -2.48 -23.04 -3.11
CA TYR A 306 -3.94 -23.14 -3.03
C TYR A 306 -4.46 -23.80 -1.73
N ALA A 307 -3.65 -24.62 -1.07
CA ALA A 307 -4.05 -25.30 0.15
C ALA A 307 -4.02 -24.37 1.39
N GLY A 308 -3.38 -23.21 1.32
CA GLY A 308 -3.27 -22.29 2.45
C GLY A 308 -4.64 -21.80 2.97
N ASN A 309 -5.61 -21.53 2.09
CA ASN A 309 -6.97 -21.13 2.52
C ASN A 309 -7.69 -22.26 3.26
N TRP A 310 -7.50 -23.50 2.82
CA TRP A 310 -8.06 -24.68 3.49
C TRP A 310 -7.42 -24.90 4.87
N VAL A 311 -6.10 -24.75 4.99
CA VAL A 311 -5.41 -24.84 6.28
C VAL A 311 -5.84 -23.71 7.21
N LEU A 312 -5.96 -22.47 6.73
CA LEU A 312 -6.45 -21.33 7.50
C LEU A 312 -7.86 -21.58 8.04
N PHE A 313 -8.76 -22.00 7.16
CA PHE A 313 -10.14 -22.35 7.52
C PHE A 313 -10.18 -23.44 8.60
N LEU A 314 -9.42 -24.52 8.46
CA LEU A 314 -9.35 -25.60 9.44
C LEU A 314 -8.79 -25.13 10.79
N LEU A 315 -7.77 -24.27 10.80
CA LEU A 315 -7.18 -23.69 12.02
C LEU A 315 -8.14 -22.73 12.75
N TRP A 316 -9.05 -22.07 12.03
CA TRP A 316 -10.07 -21.21 12.65
C TRP A 316 -11.28 -22.00 13.13
N VAL A 317 -11.73 -23.00 12.35
CA VAL A 317 -12.98 -23.73 12.61
C VAL A 317 -12.81 -24.86 13.63
N THR A 318 -11.70 -25.59 13.61
CA THR A 318 -11.48 -26.73 14.53
C THR A 318 -11.58 -26.32 16.01
N PRO A 319 -10.98 -25.19 16.46
CA PRO A 319 -11.10 -24.75 17.86
C PRO A 319 -12.52 -24.37 18.28
N LEU A 320 -13.35 -23.84 17.37
CA LEU A 320 -14.75 -23.49 17.65
C LEU A 320 -15.54 -24.74 18.07
N PHE A 321 -15.53 -25.77 17.21
CA PHE A 321 -16.26 -27.01 17.50
C PHE A 321 -15.64 -27.78 18.67
N TRP A 322 -14.30 -27.81 18.79
CA TRP A 322 -13.65 -28.42 19.96
C TRP A 322 -14.07 -27.75 21.28
N TYR A 323 -14.15 -26.42 21.31
CA TYR A 323 -14.65 -25.68 22.47
C TYR A 323 -16.11 -26.03 22.80
N TRP A 324 -16.95 -26.13 21.77
CA TRP A 324 -18.35 -26.53 21.96
C TRP A 324 -18.50 -27.97 22.48
N PHE A 325 -17.71 -28.92 21.98
CA PHE A 325 -17.70 -30.29 22.50
C PHE A 325 -17.20 -30.35 23.94
N LYS A 326 -16.10 -29.64 24.26
CA LYS A 326 -15.46 -29.68 25.58
C LYS A 326 -16.26 -28.96 26.67
N PHE A 327 -16.88 -27.82 26.36
CA PHE A 327 -17.53 -26.95 27.36
C PHE A 327 -19.03 -26.75 27.16
N GLY A 328 -19.60 -27.13 26.01
CA GLY A 328 -21.02 -26.97 25.72
C GLY A 328 -21.92 -27.83 26.62
N GLY A 329 -21.44 -28.99 27.08
CA GLY A 329 -22.18 -29.88 27.99
C GLY A 329 -22.52 -29.28 29.36
N ALA A 330 -21.77 -28.27 29.81
CA ALA A 330 -21.99 -27.59 31.09
C ALA A 330 -22.97 -26.40 31.01
N GLN A 331 -23.54 -26.12 29.83
CA GLN A 331 -24.41 -24.96 29.60
C GLN A 331 -25.89 -25.37 29.50
N PRO A 332 -26.84 -24.46 29.83
CA PRO A 332 -28.26 -24.66 29.56
C PRO A 332 -28.51 -25.03 28.09
N ARG A 333 -29.48 -25.91 27.83
CA ARG A 333 -29.75 -26.49 26.50
C ARG A 333 -29.91 -25.43 25.41
N GLU A 334 -30.65 -24.35 25.70
CA GLU A 334 -30.85 -23.21 24.79
C GLU A 334 -29.54 -22.50 24.47
N ARG A 335 -28.74 -22.17 25.49
CA ARG A 335 -27.45 -21.49 25.33
C ARG A 335 -26.45 -22.35 24.54
N ARG A 336 -26.42 -23.67 24.81
CA ARG A 336 -25.62 -24.64 24.06
C ARG A 336 -26.04 -24.71 22.59
N ALA A 337 -27.33 -24.67 22.29
CA ALA A 337 -27.86 -24.67 20.93
C ALA A 337 -27.57 -23.36 20.20
N LEU A 338 -27.74 -22.21 20.86
CA LEU A 338 -27.43 -20.90 20.29
C LEU A 338 -25.92 -20.76 20.02
N GLN A 339 -25.06 -21.27 20.89
CA GLN A 339 -23.61 -21.31 20.64
C GLN A 339 -23.26 -22.23 19.46
N LEU A 340 -23.92 -23.38 19.31
CA LEU A 340 -23.72 -24.26 18.15
C LEU A 340 -24.07 -23.54 16.85
N TRP A 341 -25.26 -22.93 16.79
CA TRP A 341 -25.71 -22.21 15.60
C TRP A 341 -24.83 -21.00 15.28
N PHE A 342 -24.34 -20.29 16.29
CA PHE A 342 -23.34 -19.23 16.09
C PHE A 342 -22.04 -19.76 15.48
N PHE A 343 -21.50 -20.89 15.97
CA PHE A 343 -20.30 -21.50 15.40
C PHE A 343 -20.51 -22.08 14.01
N VAL A 344 -21.68 -22.68 13.73
CA VAL A 344 -22.06 -23.13 12.37
C VAL A 344 -22.16 -21.94 11.42
N ALA A 345 -22.87 -20.87 11.79
CA ALA A 345 -23.00 -19.67 10.97
C ALA A 345 -21.64 -18.99 10.72
N LEU A 346 -20.79 -18.88 11.76
CA LEU A 346 -19.44 -18.34 11.62
C LEU A 346 -18.56 -19.20 10.71
N SER A 347 -18.64 -20.53 10.84
CA SER A 347 -17.87 -21.44 9.97
C SER A 347 -18.36 -21.38 8.52
N LEU A 348 -19.67 -21.30 8.29
CA LEU A 348 -20.23 -21.09 6.95
C LEU A 348 -19.78 -19.74 6.37
N LEU A 349 -19.83 -18.66 7.14
CA LEU A 349 -19.34 -17.35 6.73
C LEU A 349 -17.85 -17.40 6.34
N LEU A 350 -16.99 -17.94 7.22
CA LEU A 350 -15.55 -18.04 6.94
C LEU A 350 -15.25 -18.92 5.72
N GLY A 351 -15.99 -20.03 5.54
CA GLY A 351 -15.84 -20.91 4.39
C GLY A 351 -16.29 -20.24 3.09
N ILE A 352 -17.48 -19.64 3.09
CA ILE A 352 -17.99 -18.87 1.95
C ILE A 352 -17.02 -17.74 1.60
N THR A 353 -16.53 -16.97 2.57
CA THR A 353 -15.59 -15.86 2.33
C THR A 353 -14.25 -16.36 1.79
N PHE A 354 -13.52 -17.21 2.54
CA PHE A 354 -12.11 -17.52 2.22
C PHE A 354 -11.92 -18.70 1.27
N LEU A 355 -12.86 -19.65 1.17
CA LEU A 355 -12.74 -20.79 0.24
C LEU A 355 -13.42 -20.52 -1.10
N TYR A 356 -14.43 -19.63 -1.13
CA TYR A 356 -15.24 -19.38 -2.33
C TYR A 356 -15.18 -17.92 -2.79
N THR A 357 -15.82 -16.99 -2.07
CA THR A 357 -16.07 -15.62 -2.52
C THR A 357 -14.80 -14.86 -2.85
N ILE A 358 -13.79 -14.83 -1.95
CA ILE A 358 -12.55 -14.08 -2.22
C ILE A 358 -11.77 -14.72 -3.38
N PRO A 359 -11.48 -16.05 -3.39
CA PRO A 359 -10.81 -16.66 -4.53
C PRO A 359 -11.56 -16.54 -5.86
N HIS A 360 -12.89 -16.64 -5.88
CA HIS A 360 -13.68 -16.50 -7.13
C HIS A 360 -13.81 -15.05 -7.57
N TRP A 361 -13.97 -14.10 -6.64
CA TRP A 361 -13.90 -12.68 -6.93
C TRP A 361 -12.54 -12.34 -7.53
N PHE A 362 -11.46 -12.79 -6.90
CA PHE A 362 -10.10 -12.57 -7.38
C PHE A 362 -9.81 -13.28 -8.70
N LEU A 363 -10.18 -14.54 -8.91
CA LEU A 363 -9.99 -15.19 -10.21
C LEU A 363 -10.82 -14.51 -11.30
N LYS A 364 -12.00 -13.96 -10.97
CA LYS A 364 -12.81 -13.17 -11.91
C LYS A 364 -12.21 -11.79 -12.20
N HIS A 365 -11.63 -11.11 -11.21
CA HIS A 365 -10.98 -9.80 -11.40
C HIS A 365 -9.59 -9.96 -12.02
N LYS A 366 -8.84 -11.00 -11.66
CA LYS A 366 -7.61 -11.43 -12.32
C LYS A 366 -7.87 -11.89 -13.76
N ALA A 367 -9.06 -12.37 -14.10
CA ALA A 367 -9.47 -12.62 -15.49
C ALA A 367 -9.89 -11.34 -16.24
N LEU A 368 -10.08 -10.22 -15.53
CA LEU A 368 -10.24 -8.87 -16.10
C LEU A 368 -8.90 -8.10 -16.12
N GLU A 369 -7.98 -8.43 -15.21
CA GLU A 369 -6.55 -8.06 -15.21
C GLU A 369 -5.69 -9.06 -16.02
N ALA A 370 -6.30 -10.04 -16.70
CA ALA A 370 -5.61 -10.97 -17.60
C ALA A 370 -5.40 -10.35 -18.99
N VAL A 371 -5.47 -9.02 -19.08
CA VAL A 371 -4.73 -8.29 -20.10
C VAL A 371 -3.23 -8.42 -19.74
N GLU A 372 -2.40 -8.51 -20.76
CA GLU A 372 -1.04 -9.01 -20.61
C GLU A 372 -0.16 -8.16 -19.67
N ARG A 373 0.84 -8.82 -19.06
CA ARG A 373 1.85 -8.09 -18.29
C ARG A 373 2.50 -7.05 -19.23
N PRO A 374 2.77 -5.82 -18.76
CA PRO A 374 3.61 -4.87 -19.47
C PRO A 374 4.92 -5.54 -19.93
N SER A 375 5.31 -5.38 -21.20
CA SER A 375 6.63 -5.84 -21.65
C SER A 375 7.78 -5.14 -20.92
N VAL A 376 7.54 -3.94 -20.36
CA VAL A 376 8.50 -3.14 -19.60
C VAL A 376 7.91 -2.52 -18.34
N LEU A 377 8.79 -2.25 -17.37
CA LEU A 377 8.56 -1.39 -16.22
C LEU A 377 9.13 0.00 -16.51
N ALA A 378 8.32 1.05 -16.28
CA ALA A 378 8.74 2.45 -16.39
C ALA A 378 8.82 3.12 -15.01
N ASP A 379 9.74 4.08 -14.85
CA ASP A 379 9.78 5.04 -13.74
C ASP A 379 10.21 6.42 -14.23
N ILE A 380 9.76 7.46 -13.54
CA ILE A 380 10.25 8.83 -13.71
C ILE A 380 10.96 9.23 -12.42
N LYS A 381 12.25 9.55 -12.53
CA LYS A 381 13.11 9.95 -11.41
C LYS A 381 13.46 11.43 -11.54
N ASN A 382 13.21 12.21 -10.49
CA ASN A 382 13.76 13.56 -10.39
C ASN A 382 15.23 13.49 -9.95
N LEU A 383 16.12 14.24 -10.61
CA LEU A 383 17.53 14.35 -10.23
C LEU A 383 17.79 15.53 -9.29
N ASP A 384 17.07 16.63 -9.50
CA ASP A 384 17.16 17.84 -8.68
C ASP A 384 15.98 17.99 -7.71
N ALA A 385 16.14 18.87 -6.72
CA ALA A 385 15.04 19.31 -5.88
C ALA A 385 14.09 20.21 -6.69
N PRO A 386 12.81 19.85 -6.89
CA PRO A 386 11.92 20.52 -7.84
C PRO A 386 11.56 21.94 -7.39
N LYS A 387 12.05 22.94 -8.13
CA LYS A 387 11.81 24.38 -7.90
C LYS A 387 11.09 25.01 -9.10
N GLN A 388 10.03 25.77 -8.86
CA GLN A 388 9.33 26.50 -9.92
C GLN A 388 10.27 27.47 -10.68
N LYS A 389 10.00 27.69 -11.98
CA LYS A 389 10.66 28.68 -12.85
C LYS A 389 12.17 28.50 -13.05
N VAL A 390 12.70 27.31 -12.80
CA VAL A 390 14.07 26.90 -13.11
C VAL A 390 13.98 25.53 -13.80
N PRO A 391 14.85 25.22 -14.78
CA PRO A 391 14.96 23.85 -15.29
C PRO A 391 15.30 22.86 -14.17
N ILE A 392 14.57 21.75 -14.12
CA ILE A 392 14.80 20.62 -13.21
C ILE A 392 15.06 19.41 -14.10
N ASN A 393 16.13 18.67 -13.81
CA ASN A 393 16.45 17.47 -14.56
C ASN A 393 15.70 16.24 -14.02
N PHE A 394 15.23 15.41 -14.94
CA PHE A 394 14.55 14.15 -14.71
C PHE A 394 15.15 13.06 -15.60
N GLU A 395 14.90 11.80 -15.26
CA GLU A 395 15.17 10.63 -16.09
C GLU A 395 13.88 9.80 -16.23
N ILE A 396 13.48 9.49 -17.45
CA ILE A 396 12.62 8.33 -17.73
C ILE A 396 13.53 7.10 -17.68
N ARG A 397 13.09 6.04 -17.00
CA ARG A 397 13.80 4.77 -16.87
C ARG A 397 12.88 3.64 -17.31
N ILE A 398 13.27 2.89 -18.33
CA ILE A 398 12.49 1.81 -18.94
C ILE A 398 13.31 0.53 -18.87
N GLN A 399 12.74 -0.53 -18.29
CA GLN A 399 13.42 -1.82 -18.09
C GLN A 399 12.46 -2.95 -18.49
N PRO A 400 12.85 -3.87 -19.38
CA PRO A 400 12.08 -5.08 -19.67
C PRO A 400 11.65 -5.82 -18.41
N SER A 401 10.38 -6.22 -18.34
CA SER A 401 9.82 -6.96 -17.21
C SER A 401 10.49 -8.33 -16.99
N SER A 402 11.25 -8.81 -17.97
CA SER A 402 12.12 -9.99 -17.89
C SER A 402 13.46 -9.77 -17.15
N GLY A 403 13.81 -8.52 -16.80
CA GLY A 403 15.11 -8.16 -16.24
C GLY A 403 16.27 -8.16 -17.25
N ALA A 404 15.99 -8.38 -18.54
CA ALA A 404 16.97 -8.21 -19.61
C ALA A 404 17.31 -6.73 -19.84
N LYS A 405 18.39 -6.45 -20.58
CA LYS A 405 18.61 -5.09 -21.11
C LYS A 405 17.53 -4.76 -22.16
N PRO A 406 17.08 -3.49 -22.24
CA PRO A 406 16.26 -3.03 -23.36
C PRO A 406 16.93 -3.29 -24.71
N ASP A 407 16.12 -3.63 -25.71
CA ASP A 407 16.56 -3.71 -27.10
C ASP A 407 16.43 -2.33 -27.76
N GLU A 408 17.40 -1.93 -28.58
CA GLU A 408 17.34 -0.68 -29.35
C GLU A 408 16.18 -0.72 -30.35
N ALA A 409 15.94 -1.87 -30.97
CA ALA A 409 14.91 -2.06 -32.00
C ALA A 409 13.49 -2.19 -31.43
N ALA A 410 13.34 -2.25 -30.10
CA ALA A 410 12.04 -2.36 -29.45
C ALA A 410 11.31 -1.02 -29.32
N TYR A 411 12.01 0.11 -29.35
CA TYR A 411 11.37 1.43 -29.25
C TYR A 411 10.88 1.89 -30.62
N GLU A 412 9.59 2.23 -30.70
CA GLU A 412 8.93 2.61 -31.94
C GLU A 412 8.49 4.06 -31.94
N TYR A 413 8.37 4.64 -33.13
CA TYR A 413 7.81 5.99 -33.29
C TYR A 413 6.29 5.90 -33.30
N SER A 414 5.64 6.56 -32.35
CA SER A 414 4.20 6.84 -32.37
C SER A 414 4.03 8.36 -32.48
N HIS A 415 3.15 8.83 -33.37
CA HIS A 415 2.93 10.27 -33.61
C HIS A 415 4.22 11.08 -33.82
N GLU A 416 5.02 10.69 -34.82
CA GLU A 416 6.28 11.34 -35.21
C GLU A 416 7.36 11.45 -34.09
N ARG A 417 7.20 10.76 -32.95
CA ARG A 417 8.10 10.81 -31.78
C ARG A 417 8.26 9.43 -31.15
N LEU A 418 9.35 9.24 -30.39
CA LEU A 418 9.57 8.05 -29.57
C LEU A 418 8.84 8.15 -28.23
N MET A 419 8.77 9.37 -27.66
CA MET A 419 8.23 9.61 -26.33
C MET A 419 7.48 10.94 -26.23
N HIS A 420 6.29 10.90 -25.66
CA HIS A 420 5.50 12.08 -25.28
C HIS A 420 5.60 12.29 -23.77
N VAL A 421 5.93 13.50 -23.32
CA VAL A 421 6.00 13.83 -21.89
C VAL A 421 5.02 14.96 -21.58
N VAL A 422 4.02 14.66 -20.75
CA VAL A 422 2.93 15.58 -20.41
C VAL A 422 2.96 15.89 -18.91
N ALA A 423 2.92 17.18 -18.54
CA ALA A 423 2.87 17.62 -17.16
C ALA A 423 1.67 18.55 -16.89
N ILE A 424 0.83 18.20 -15.90
CA ILE A 424 -0.40 18.94 -15.59
C ILE A 424 -0.47 19.28 -14.11
N HIS A 425 -0.77 20.55 -13.79
CA HIS A 425 -0.88 21.04 -12.41
C HIS A 425 -2.19 20.61 -11.73
N GLU A 426 -2.19 20.45 -10.40
CA GLU A 426 -3.35 20.06 -9.58
C GLU A 426 -4.58 20.99 -9.68
N ASN A 427 -4.43 22.24 -10.10
CA ASN A 427 -5.55 23.15 -10.36
C ASN A 427 -6.03 23.10 -11.83
N LEU A 428 -5.48 22.21 -12.66
CA LEU A 428 -5.79 22.00 -14.08
C LEU A 428 -5.66 23.28 -14.93
N ASP A 429 -4.74 24.17 -14.58
CA ASP A 429 -4.55 25.51 -15.14
C ASP A 429 -3.11 25.76 -15.65
N ALA A 430 -2.25 24.76 -15.58
CA ALA A 430 -0.98 24.70 -16.29
C ALA A 430 -0.80 23.31 -16.90
N PHE A 431 -0.39 23.29 -18.16
CA PHE A 431 -0.19 22.13 -19.01
C PHE A 431 1.14 22.32 -19.75
N LEU A 432 1.93 21.27 -19.86
CA LEU A 432 3.17 21.22 -20.62
C LEU A 432 3.17 19.91 -21.40
N HIS A 433 3.46 19.94 -22.70
CA HIS A 433 3.68 18.77 -23.52
C HIS A 433 4.94 19.01 -24.35
N PHE A 434 5.85 18.04 -24.33
CA PHE A 434 7.13 18.08 -25.04
C PHE A 434 7.67 16.67 -25.23
N HIS A 435 8.67 16.53 -26.08
CA HIS A 435 9.33 15.26 -26.38
C HIS A 435 10.79 15.37 -25.97
N PRO A 436 11.42 14.34 -25.38
CA PRO A 436 12.86 14.33 -25.09
C PRO A 436 13.72 14.69 -26.31
N GLU A 437 13.30 14.28 -27.51
CA GLU A 437 13.95 14.58 -28.80
C GLU A 437 13.96 16.07 -29.16
N ASP A 438 13.02 16.87 -28.63
CA ASP A 438 13.00 18.32 -28.86
C ASP A 438 14.14 19.03 -28.06
N GLN A 439 14.76 18.35 -27.09
CA GLN A 439 15.81 18.87 -26.22
C GLN A 439 17.19 18.25 -26.49
N MET A 440 17.26 17.01 -26.98
CA MET A 440 18.51 16.27 -27.17
C MET A 440 18.42 15.22 -28.28
N VAL A 441 19.58 14.75 -28.75
CA VAL A 441 19.66 13.62 -29.66
C VAL A 441 19.60 12.31 -28.87
N ILE A 442 18.61 11.46 -29.15
CA ILE A 442 18.52 10.12 -28.57
C ILE A 442 19.69 9.26 -29.09
N THR A 443 20.43 8.64 -28.19
CA THR A 443 21.59 7.80 -28.53
C THR A 443 21.28 6.31 -28.38
N ARG A 444 22.08 5.46 -29.02
CA ARG A 444 22.02 3.99 -28.87
C ARG A 444 22.22 3.56 -27.42
N ASP A 445 23.05 4.30 -26.67
CA ASP A 445 23.30 4.04 -25.24
C ASP A 445 22.07 4.37 -24.39
N MET A 446 21.27 5.38 -24.75
CA MET A 446 19.99 5.68 -24.09
C MET A 446 18.96 4.58 -24.37
N LEU A 447 18.84 4.15 -25.63
CA LEU A 447 17.90 3.09 -26.04
C LEU A 447 18.25 1.76 -25.38
N SER A 448 19.48 1.27 -25.54
CA SER A 448 19.95 0.00 -24.95
C SER A 448 20.17 0.04 -23.43
N GLY A 449 20.29 1.23 -22.85
CA GLY A 449 20.33 1.46 -21.40
C GLY A 449 18.96 1.69 -20.77
N GLY A 450 17.96 2.07 -21.56
CA GLY A 450 16.62 2.41 -21.10
C GLY A 450 16.57 3.65 -20.21
N VAL A 451 17.43 4.65 -20.46
CA VAL A 451 17.49 5.88 -19.64
C VAL A 451 17.48 7.11 -20.53
N PHE A 452 16.44 7.92 -20.38
CA PHE A 452 16.17 9.10 -21.21
C PHE A 452 16.09 10.34 -20.30
N PRO A 453 17.18 11.11 -20.17
CA PRO A 453 17.17 12.34 -19.38
C PRO A 453 16.38 13.46 -20.08
N PHE A 454 15.72 14.32 -19.32
CA PHE A 454 15.07 15.51 -19.87
C PHE A 454 15.02 16.63 -18.82
N ALA A 455 14.83 17.87 -19.27
CA ALA A 455 14.67 19.03 -18.40
C ALA A 455 13.26 19.63 -18.54
N ILE A 456 12.64 20.00 -17.42
CA ILE A 456 11.33 20.66 -17.41
C ILE A 456 11.38 21.91 -16.53
N THR A 457 10.75 22.99 -16.99
CA THR A 457 10.62 24.24 -16.23
C THR A 457 9.15 24.46 -15.86
N PHE A 458 8.76 24.07 -14.65
CA PHE A 458 7.38 24.26 -14.20
C PHE A 458 7.05 25.76 -14.02
N PRO A 459 5.93 26.25 -14.57
CA PRO A 459 5.59 27.69 -14.54
C PRO A 459 5.29 28.23 -13.13
N LYS A 460 4.87 27.35 -12.21
CA LYS A 460 4.49 27.70 -10.82
C LYS A 460 4.68 26.52 -9.86
N ALA A 461 4.57 26.80 -8.58
CA ALA A 461 4.60 25.81 -7.50
C ALA A 461 3.25 25.10 -7.30
N GLY A 462 3.31 23.92 -6.68
CA GLY A 462 2.19 23.00 -6.42
C GLY A 462 2.48 21.61 -6.98
N ARG A 463 1.49 20.72 -6.86
CA ARG A 463 1.57 19.35 -7.37
C ARG A 463 1.36 19.32 -8.88
N TYR A 464 2.14 18.49 -9.55
CA TYR A 464 1.96 18.10 -10.94
C TYR A 464 1.80 16.59 -11.04
N ILE A 465 0.95 16.12 -11.96
CA ILE A 465 1.14 14.82 -12.59
C ILE A 465 2.14 15.01 -13.74
N LEU A 466 3.03 14.04 -13.90
CA LEU A 466 3.97 13.95 -15.01
C LEU A 466 3.82 12.56 -15.60
N ALA A 467 3.38 12.50 -16.84
CA ALA A 467 3.16 11.29 -17.62
C ALA A 467 4.21 11.17 -18.73
N VAL A 468 4.52 9.93 -19.10
CA VAL A 468 5.32 9.57 -20.27
C VAL A 468 4.60 8.47 -21.04
N ASP A 469 4.42 8.69 -22.34
CA ASP A 469 3.81 7.74 -23.26
C ASP A 469 4.83 7.36 -24.34
N PHE A 470 5.00 6.06 -24.60
CA PHE A 470 5.98 5.55 -25.58
C PHE A 470 5.56 4.16 -26.11
N LYS A 471 5.91 3.84 -27.36
CA LYS A 471 5.61 2.53 -27.96
C LYS A 471 6.81 1.58 -27.80
N TYR A 472 6.58 0.36 -27.34
CA TYR A 472 7.61 -0.65 -27.12
C TYR A 472 7.15 -2.05 -27.57
N LYS A 473 7.76 -2.61 -28.62
CA LYS A 473 7.40 -3.91 -29.22
C LYS A 473 5.92 -4.05 -29.58
N GLY A 474 5.37 -3.08 -30.31
CA GLY A 474 3.95 -3.01 -30.64
C GLY A 474 3.09 -2.40 -29.54
N GLU A 475 3.43 -2.58 -28.26
CA GLU A 475 2.63 -2.11 -27.12
C GLU A 475 2.69 -0.58 -26.96
N GLU A 476 1.53 0.06 -26.80
CA GLU A 476 1.42 1.45 -26.35
C GLU A 476 1.44 1.52 -24.81
N ILE A 477 2.44 2.19 -24.25
CA ILE A 477 2.69 2.21 -22.81
C ILE A 477 2.64 3.64 -22.28
N SER A 478 1.71 3.88 -21.34
CA SER A 478 1.62 5.12 -20.55
C SER A 478 2.02 4.88 -19.11
N PHE A 479 2.89 5.72 -18.56
CA PHE A 479 3.28 5.72 -17.15
C PHE A 479 3.21 7.14 -16.58
N HIS A 480 2.67 7.30 -15.37
CA HIS A 480 2.56 8.62 -14.73
C HIS A 480 2.90 8.61 -13.24
N LYS A 481 3.38 9.75 -12.75
CA LYS A 481 3.81 9.94 -11.36
C LYS A 481 3.57 11.37 -10.92
N THR A 482 3.22 11.58 -9.64
CA THR A 482 2.99 12.93 -9.10
C THR A 482 4.24 13.48 -8.39
N PHE A 483 4.50 14.76 -8.61
CA PHE A 483 5.63 15.50 -8.03
C PHE A 483 5.15 16.82 -7.42
N ASP A 484 5.60 17.14 -6.21
CA ASP A 484 5.37 18.44 -5.57
C ASP A 484 6.51 19.40 -5.92
N VAL A 485 6.19 20.52 -6.59
CA VAL A 485 7.16 21.51 -7.07
C VAL A 485 7.11 22.76 -6.20
N GLY A 486 8.23 23.15 -5.61
CA GLY A 486 8.31 24.33 -4.73
C GLY A 486 7.42 24.23 -3.48
N GLU A 487 6.97 25.38 -2.97
CA GLU A 487 6.05 25.43 -1.83
C GLU A 487 4.60 25.20 -2.29
N ARG A 488 4.09 23.97 -2.12
CA ARG A 488 2.70 23.63 -2.45
C ARG A 488 1.72 24.37 -1.52
N LYS A 489 0.83 25.16 -2.11
CA LYS A 489 -0.29 25.83 -1.43
C LYS A 489 -1.59 25.25 -1.95
N ALA A 490 -2.41 24.69 -1.07
CA ALA A 490 -3.67 24.07 -1.43
C ALA A 490 -4.61 25.10 -2.10
N GLY A 491 -4.78 24.96 -3.41
CA GLY A 491 -5.76 25.71 -4.19
C GLY A 491 -7.11 24.98 -4.22
N ALA A 492 -8.19 25.72 -4.40
CA ALA A 492 -9.47 25.13 -4.78
C ALA A 492 -9.53 25.02 -6.30
N LEU A 493 -9.81 23.82 -6.83
CA LEU A 493 -10.06 23.61 -8.26
C LEU A 493 -11.26 24.44 -8.72
N LYS A 494 -11.05 25.35 -9.68
CA LYS A 494 -12.14 26.08 -10.32
C LYS A 494 -12.83 25.16 -11.32
N LYS A 495 -13.98 24.61 -10.94
CA LYS A 495 -14.86 23.84 -11.83
C LYS A 495 -15.46 24.76 -12.90
N ASP A 496 -15.34 24.37 -14.17
CA ASP A 496 -15.93 25.08 -15.30
C ASP A 496 -16.40 24.08 -16.38
N PHE A 497 -17.71 23.83 -16.41
CA PHE A 497 -18.34 22.88 -17.34
C PHE A 497 -18.91 23.56 -18.59
N ALA A 498 -18.51 24.81 -18.89
CA ALA A 498 -18.94 25.49 -20.10
C ALA A 498 -18.57 24.68 -21.35
N ARG A 499 -19.52 24.54 -22.28
CA ARG A 499 -19.34 23.84 -23.56
C ARG A 499 -18.80 24.71 -24.69
N LYS A 500 -18.50 25.99 -24.39
CA LYS A 500 -17.92 26.95 -25.34
C LYS A 500 -16.80 27.71 -24.66
N GLY A 501 -15.65 27.80 -25.34
CA GLY A 501 -14.47 28.49 -24.84
C GLY A 501 -13.79 29.30 -25.94
N LYS A 502 -12.89 30.20 -25.54
CA LYS A 502 -12.05 30.97 -26.47
C LYS A 502 -10.58 30.70 -26.16
N PHE A 503 -9.87 30.14 -27.13
CA PHE A 503 -8.48 29.66 -27.00
C PHE A 503 -7.67 30.24 -28.16
N ASP A 504 -6.66 31.05 -27.87
CA ASP A 504 -5.74 31.71 -28.82
C ASP A 504 -6.39 32.33 -30.07
N GLY A 505 -7.57 32.92 -29.87
CA GLY A 505 -8.34 33.62 -30.91
C GLY A 505 -9.33 32.75 -31.69
N LEU A 506 -9.36 31.43 -31.46
CA LEU A 506 -10.44 30.54 -31.87
C LEU A 506 -11.54 30.49 -30.81
N ASN A 507 -12.79 30.37 -31.26
CA ASN A 507 -13.92 30.00 -30.42
C ASN A 507 -14.19 28.51 -30.68
N VAL A 508 -14.21 27.71 -29.62
CA VAL A 508 -14.36 26.25 -29.72
C VAL A 508 -15.62 25.86 -28.99
N GLU A 509 -16.47 25.07 -29.64
CA GLU A 509 -17.68 24.48 -29.08
C GLU A 509 -17.47 22.97 -28.94
N LEU A 510 -17.52 22.48 -27.70
CA LEU A 510 -17.49 21.05 -27.38
C LEU A 510 -18.91 20.51 -27.34
N LYS A 511 -19.28 19.73 -28.35
CA LYS A 511 -20.48 18.89 -28.30
C LYS A 511 -20.15 17.55 -27.66
N ILE A 512 -21.07 17.06 -26.85
CA ILE A 512 -21.01 15.75 -26.20
C ILE A 512 -22.25 15.01 -26.65
N GLU A 513 -22.08 13.77 -27.12
CA GLU A 513 -23.15 12.92 -27.66
C GLU A 513 -24.28 12.69 -26.63
N ARG A 514 -23.93 12.54 -25.35
CA ARG A 514 -24.87 12.34 -24.23
C ARG A 514 -24.54 13.25 -23.04
N GLU A 515 -25.56 13.87 -22.45
CA GLU A 515 -25.36 14.82 -21.33
C GLU A 515 -24.95 14.13 -20.02
N ASN A 516 -25.44 12.91 -19.77
CA ASN A 516 -25.14 12.13 -18.57
C ASN A 516 -24.03 11.11 -18.85
N ILE A 517 -22.78 11.58 -18.84
CA ILE A 517 -21.61 10.70 -18.99
C ILE A 517 -21.51 9.77 -17.78
N ARG A 518 -21.15 8.50 -18.02
CA ARG A 518 -21.00 7.47 -16.99
C ARG A 518 -19.70 6.72 -17.16
N SER A 519 -19.11 6.30 -16.03
CA SER A 519 -17.89 5.52 -16.02
C SER A 519 -18.08 4.14 -16.68
N GLY A 520 -17.18 3.74 -17.57
CA GLY A 520 -17.24 2.49 -18.32
C GLY A 520 -18.17 2.50 -19.54
N GLU A 521 -18.85 3.62 -19.81
CA GLU A 521 -19.59 3.83 -21.06
C GLU A 521 -18.76 4.75 -21.97
N GLU A 522 -18.58 4.37 -23.24
CA GLU A 522 -18.00 5.27 -24.25
C GLU A 522 -18.95 6.43 -24.56
N VAL A 523 -18.38 7.62 -24.79
CA VAL A 523 -19.08 8.82 -25.23
C VAL A 523 -18.30 9.55 -26.32
N GLY A 524 -19.00 9.93 -27.39
CA GLY A 524 -18.46 10.78 -28.44
C GLY A 524 -18.40 12.27 -28.05
N PHE A 525 -17.29 12.90 -28.39
CA PHE A 525 -17.02 14.33 -28.30
C PHE A 525 -16.76 14.90 -29.70
N ALA A 526 -17.34 16.06 -30.01
CA ALA A 526 -17.07 16.77 -31.25
C ALA A 526 -16.67 18.21 -30.95
N TYR A 527 -15.42 18.55 -31.27
CA TYR A 527 -14.84 19.88 -31.19
C TYR A 527 -15.15 20.64 -32.47
N LYS A 528 -15.93 21.73 -32.38
CA LYS A 528 -16.22 22.62 -33.52
C LYS A 528 -15.46 23.93 -33.38
N LEU A 529 -14.59 24.24 -34.34
CA LEU A 529 -13.68 25.37 -34.27
C LEU A 529 -14.11 26.52 -35.20
N PHE A 530 -14.21 27.74 -34.66
CA PHE A 530 -14.65 28.94 -35.35
C PHE A 530 -13.70 30.12 -35.14
N ARG A 531 -13.44 30.91 -36.19
CA ARG A 531 -12.70 32.19 -36.10
C ARG A 531 -13.55 33.32 -36.66
N ASN A 532 -13.76 34.36 -35.86
CA ASN A 532 -14.59 35.53 -36.21
C ASN A 532 -16.01 35.18 -36.71
N GLY A 533 -16.59 34.06 -36.25
CA GLY A 533 -17.90 33.56 -36.66
C GLY A 533 -17.89 32.58 -37.85
N SER A 534 -16.79 32.50 -38.60
CA SER A 534 -16.63 31.53 -39.69
C SER A 534 -16.04 30.20 -39.17
N PRO A 535 -16.47 29.04 -39.70
CA PRO A 535 -15.82 27.76 -39.41
C PRO A 535 -14.34 27.75 -39.85
N VAL A 536 -13.49 27.05 -39.10
CA VAL A 536 -12.05 26.90 -39.38
C VAL A 536 -11.84 25.65 -40.23
N ASN A 537 -11.43 25.78 -41.48
CA ASN A 537 -11.18 24.64 -42.39
C ASN A 537 -9.70 24.55 -42.82
N ASP A 538 -8.81 25.14 -42.02
CA ASP A 538 -7.37 25.23 -42.27
C ASP A 538 -6.53 24.76 -41.08
N LEU A 539 -7.04 23.79 -40.31
CA LEU A 539 -6.26 23.04 -39.32
C LEU A 539 -5.21 22.17 -40.02
N GLU A 540 -4.08 21.95 -39.35
CA GLU A 540 -2.93 21.18 -39.83
C GLU A 540 -2.72 19.97 -38.93
N LEU A 541 -2.17 18.87 -39.45
CA LEU A 541 -1.79 17.73 -38.62
C LEU A 541 -0.69 18.14 -37.63
N TYR A 542 -0.91 17.83 -36.36
CA TYR A 542 0.09 17.92 -35.30
C TYR A 542 0.61 16.51 -35.04
N LEU A 543 1.91 16.28 -35.28
CA LEU A 543 2.56 14.99 -34.99
C LEU A 543 1.82 13.79 -35.63
N GLY A 544 1.46 13.92 -36.91
CA GLY A 544 0.66 12.94 -37.65
C GLY A 544 -0.85 12.89 -37.32
N ALA A 545 -1.34 13.51 -36.24
CA ALA A 545 -2.74 13.45 -35.83
C ALA A 545 -3.54 14.76 -36.10
N PRO A 546 -4.86 14.68 -36.34
CA PRO A 546 -5.75 15.84 -36.38
C PRO A 546 -5.79 16.69 -35.10
N ALA A 547 -5.62 16.05 -33.94
CA ALA A 547 -5.43 16.68 -32.65
C ALA A 547 -4.79 15.69 -31.66
N HIS A 548 -4.12 16.21 -30.64
CA HIS A 548 -3.72 15.43 -29.45
C HIS A 548 -4.61 15.80 -28.27
N PHE A 549 -5.00 14.82 -27.46
CA PHE A 549 -5.83 15.01 -26.29
C PHE A 549 -5.19 14.38 -25.05
N ALA A 550 -5.14 15.14 -23.96
CA ALA A 550 -4.72 14.68 -22.65
C ALA A 550 -5.91 14.79 -21.68
N ILE A 551 -6.40 13.64 -21.21
CA ILE A 551 -7.56 13.51 -20.33
C ILE A 551 -7.07 13.18 -18.94
N VAL A 552 -7.39 14.03 -17.95
CA VAL A 552 -6.86 13.91 -16.59
C VAL A 552 -7.95 14.11 -15.55
N SER A 553 -7.97 13.26 -14.52
CA SER A 553 -8.85 13.39 -13.35
C SER A 553 -8.47 14.60 -12.49
N ALA A 554 -9.46 15.19 -11.82
CA ALA A 554 -9.30 16.32 -10.91
C ALA A 554 -8.45 16.05 -9.66
N ASP A 555 -8.23 14.78 -9.28
CA ASP A 555 -7.36 14.38 -8.18
C ASP A 555 -5.97 13.89 -8.63
N LEU A 556 -5.71 13.93 -9.95
CA LEU A 556 -4.49 13.46 -10.61
C LEU A 556 -4.22 11.94 -10.44
N SER A 557 -5.24 11.13 -10.17
CA SER A 557 -5.12 9.66 -10.08
C SER A 557 -5.17 8.94 -11.43
N ILE A 558 -5.66 9.63 -12.46
CA ILE A 558 -5.91 9.12 -13.81
C ILE A 558 -5.38 10.14 -14.83
N PHE A 559 -4.61 9.64 -15.79
CA PHE A 559 -4.16 10.33 -17.01
C PHE A 559 -4.27 9.39 -18.20
N ASN A 560 -4.75 9.90 -19.33
CA ASN A 560 -4.79 9.25 -20.64
C ASN A 560 -4.32 10.25 -21.69
N HIS A 561 -3.53 9.79 -22.66
CA HIS A 561 -3.26 10.49 -23.91
C HIS A 561 -4.09 9.80 -25.01
N THR A 562 -4.58 10.55 -25.99
CA THR A 562 -5.32 10.03 -27.15
C THR A 562 -5.32 11.05 -28.28
N HIS A 563 -5.93 10.73 -29.42
CA HIS A 563 -5.86 11.51 -30.64
C HIS A 563 -7.26 11.81 -31.20
N GLY A 564 -7.35 12.87 -31.99
CA GLY A 564 -8.59 13.26 -32.67
C GLY A 564 -8.75 12.61 -34.04
N ALA A 565 -9.97 12.26 -34.41
CA ALA A 565 -10.33 11.75 -35.73
C ALA A 565 -11.05 12.81 -36.59
N LEU A 566 -11.10 12.60 -37.91
CA LEU A 566 -11.80 13.49 -38.85
C LEU A 566 -13.28 13.14 -39.05
N SER A 567 -13.69 11.92 -38.72
CA SER A 567 -15.09 11.52 -38.62
C SER A 567 -15.40 10.94 -37.23
N ALA A 568 -16.70 10.85 -36.91
CA ALA A 568 -17.14 10.25 -35.64
C ALA A 568 -17.04 8.71 -35.64
N GLU A 569 -17.00 8.09 -36.82
CA GLU A 569 -16.89 6.63 -37.01
C GLU A 569 -15.42 6.17 -36.95
N GLU A 570 -14.47 6.96 -37.47
CA GLU A 570 -13.02 6.75 -37.30
C GLU A 570 -12.50 7.09 -35.88
N GLY A 571 -13.40 7.48 -34.96
CA GLY A 571 -13.06 7.81 -33.57
C GLY A 571 -12.70 6.60 -32.71
N GLU A 572 -12.69 5.38 -33.25
CA GLU A 572 -12.34 4.12 -32.56
C GLU A 572 -10.84 3.95 -32.25
N HIS A 573 -10.01 5.00 -32.46
CA HIS A 573 -8.66 5.03 -31.88
C HIS A 573 -8.74 5.11 -30.35
N GLN A 574 -8.71 3.95 -29.70
CA GLN A 574 -8.65 3.86 -28.25
C GLN A 574 -7.42 4.61 -27.74
N GLY A 575 -7.64 5.53 -26.80
CA GLY A 575 -6.55 6.28 -26.19
C GLY A 575 -5.63 5.39 -25.37
N TRP A 576 -4.33 5.68 -25.39
CA TRP A 576 -3.26 5.08 -24.57
C TRP A 576 -3.79 4.60 -23.22
N ILE A 577 -3.90 3.27 -23.04
CA ILE A 577 -4.74 2.70 -21.97
C ILE A 577 -4.28 3.22 -20.61
N ILE A 578 -5.22 3.69 -19.78
CA ILE A 578 -4.89 4.23 -18.46
C ILE A 578 -4.54 3.10 -17.51
N VAL A 579 -3.37 3.20 -16.90
CA VAL A 579 -2.98 2.22 -15.90
C VAL A 579 -2.07 2.82 -14.84
N PRO A 580 -2.15 2.30 -13.61
CA PRO A 580 -1.06 2.39 -12.65
C PRO A 580 0.21 1.57 -13.01
N GLN A 581 0.22 0.74 -14.09
CA GLN A 581 1.34 -0.19 -14.44
C GLN A 581 1.62 -0.53 -15.94
N ALA A 582 0.83 -0.06 -16.92
CA ALA A 582 0.56 -0.62 -18.27
C ALA A 582 -0.40 -1.85 -18.37
N ILE A 583 -1.14 -1.89 -19.49
CA ILE A 583 -2.24 -2.76 -19.95
C ILE A 583 -2.07 -2.71 -21.48
N ALA A 584 -2.12 -3.85 -22.15
CA ALA A 584 -1.99 -3.92 -23.61
C ALA A 584 -3.35 -3.85 -24.33
N HIS A 585 -3.35 -3.28 -25.54
CA HIS A 585 -4.23 -3.74 -26.61
C HIS A 585 -3.35 -4.12 -27.79
N GLU A 586 -3.65 -5.25 -28.43
CA GLU A 586 -3.09 -5.59 -29.75
C GLU A 586 -3.71 -4.64 -30.79
N GLY A 587 -3.10 -3.47 -30.97
CA GLY A 587 -3.27 -2.68 -32.19
C GLY A 587 -2.56 -3.39 -33.34
N GLU A 588 -3.21 -3.48 -34.50
CA GLU A 588 -2.64 -4.18 -35.67
C GLU A 588 -1.28 -3.60 -36.09
N GLU A 589 -0.45 -4.44 -36.73
CA GLU A 589 0.92 -4.10 -37.15
C GLU A 589 0.98 -2.96 -38.19
N GLU A 590 1.03 -1.71 -37.73
CA GLU A 590 1.54 -0.60 -38.54
C GLU A 590 2.78 0.06 -37.89
N ASP A 591 3.93 -0.14 -38.54
CA ASP A 591 5.06 0.81 -38.48
C ASP A 591 4.53 2.14 -39.05
N SER A 592 4.58 3.22 -38.27
CA SER A 592 4.08 4.54 -38.68
C SER A 592 4.89 5.18 -39.83
N ARG A 593 5.96 4.52 -40.32
CA ARG A 593 6.65 4.82 -41.58
C ARG A 593 6.08 4.08 -42.80
N ALA A 594 5.40 2.96 -42.58
CA ALA A 594 4.92 2.02 -43.59
C ALA A 594 3.39 2.01 -43.73
N ALA A 595 2.67 2.43 -42.69
CA ALA A 595 1.29 2.91 -42.80
C ALA A 595 1.22 3.88 -43.99
N SER A 596 0.48 3.50 -45.01
CA SER A 596 0.48 4.29 -46.24
C SER A 596 -0.10 5.67 -45.93
N ALA A 597 0.52 6.73 -46.44
CA ALA A 597 -0.01 8.09 -46.38
C ALA A 597 -1.24 8.26 -47.29
N SER A 598 -2.21 7.35 -47.18
CA SER A 598 -3.48 7.35 -47.88
C SER A 598 -4.46 8.32 -47.21
N ALA A 599 -4.25 9.59 -47.52
CA ALA A 599 -5.30 10.60 -47.65
C ALA A 599 -5.95 11.22 -46.40
N LEU A 600 -5.25 11.32 -45.26
CA LEU A 600 -5.53 12.45 -44.37
C LEU A 600 -5.17 13.76 -45.10
N PRO A 601 -6.09 14.72 -45.25
CA PRO A 601 -5.85 15.95 -46.00
C PRO A 601 -4.87 16.88 -45.25
N GLU A 602 -4.00 17.57 -46.00
CA GLU A 602 -3.08 18.58 -45.45
C GLU A 602 -3.79 19.68 -44.63
N LYS A 603 -5.08 19.91 -44.93
CA LYS A 603 -5.95 20.86 -44.24
C LYS A 603 -7.34 20.30 -44.00
N PHE A 604 -7.84 20.46 -42.79
CA PHE A 604 -9.16 19.96 -42.35
C PHE A 604 -9.87 20.92 -41.39
N GLY A 605 -11.05 20.49 -40.93
CA GLY A 605 -11.96 21.21 -40.06
C GLY A 605 -13.35 21.37 -40.70
N PRO A 606 -14.33 21.94 -39.97
CA PRO A 606 -14.20 22.59 -38.66
C PRO A 606 -14.39 21.67 -37.46
N ASP A 607 -14.68 20.41 -37.72
CA ASP A 607 -14.98 19.39 -36.71
C ASP A 607 -13.77 18.48 -36.51
N VAL A 608 -13.48 18.14 -35.25
CA VAL A 608 -12.56 17.06 -34.86
C VAL A 608 -13.26 16.24 -33.79
N PHE A 609 -13.18 14.91 -33.91
CA PHE A 609 -13.91 13.97 -33.07
C PHE A 609 -12.98 13.25 -32.09
N LEU A 610 -13.53 12.82 -30.97
CA LEU A 610 -12.85 12.04 -29.92
C LEU A 610 -13.90 11.13 -29.28
N ASN A 611 -13.73 9.82 -29.33
CA ASN A 611 -14.56 8.89 -28.55
C ASN A 611 -13.76 8.46 -27.31
N TYR A 612 -14.40 8.36 -26.15
CA TYR A 612 -13.70 8.02 -24.92
C TYR A 612 -14.60 7.39 -23.85
N ALA A 613 -14.09 6.34 -23.20
CA ALA A 613 -14.71 5.71 -22.04
C ALA A 613 -13.94 6.06 -20.76
N PHE A 614 -14.55 6.85 -19.87
CA PHE A 614 -13.95 7.22 -18.59
C PHE A 614 -13.96 6.01 -17.64
N PRO A 615 -12.82 5.57 -17.05
CA PRO A 615 -12.80 4.35 -16.24
C PRO A 615 -13.54 4.50 -14.90
N TYR A 616 -13.57 5.71 -14.33
CA TYR A 616 -14.10 5.96 -12.99
C TYR A 616 -15.01 7.20 -12.94
N PRO A 617 -15.95 7.27 -11.99
CA PRO A 617 -16.75 8.47 -11.77
C PRO A 617 -15.89 9.58 -11.16
N GLY A 618 -16.09 10.82 -11.58
CA GLY A 618 -15.28 11.95 -11.12
C GLY A 618 -15.39 13.18 -12.02
N ILE A 619 -14.54 14.16 -11.75
CA ILE A 619 -14.38 15.34 -12.62
C ILE A 619 -13.10 15.15 -13.41
N TYR A 620 -13.18 15.37 -14.72
CA TYR A 620 -12.06 15.28 -15.64
C TYR A 620 -11.87 16.60 -16.37
N ALA A 621 -10.61 16.95 -16.69
CA ALA A 621 -10.29 17.93 -17.71
C ALA A 621 -9.79 17.20 -18.97
N ILE A 622 -10.29 17.63 -20.13
CA ILE A 622 -9.80 17.22 -21.44
C ILE A 622 -9.06 18.41 -22.01
N PHE A 623 -7.73 18.31 -22.07
CA PHE A 623 -6.86 19.23 -22.79
C PHE A 623 -6.78 18.76 -24.23
N GLY A 624 -6.88 19.67 -25.20
CA GLY A 624 -6.83 19.32 -26.63
C GLY A 624 -5.95 20.28 -27.41
N GLU A 625 -4.95 19.75 -28.11
CA GLU A 625 -3.95 20.48 -28.88
C GLU A 625 -4.23 20.36 -30.39
N PHE A 626 -4.46 21.51 -31.02
CA PHE A 626 -4.76 21.64 -32.44
C PHE A 626 -3.70 22.50 -33.11
N LYS A 627 -3.18 22.11 -34.28
CA LYS A 627 -2.20 22.94 -35.00
C LYS A 627 -2.88 23.72 -36.12
N ARG A 628 -2.47 24.99 -36.28
CA ARG A 628 -3.00 25.88 -37.31
C ARG A 628 -2.03 27.02 -37.61
N GLY A 629 -1.60 27.16 -38.86
CA GLY A 629 -0.63 28.18 -39.26
C GLY A 629 0.73 28.00 -38.59
N GLY A 630 1.16 26.76 -38.37
CA GLY A 630 2.39 26.41 -37.66
C GLY A 630 2.37 26.64 -36.13
N GLN A 631 1.25 27.05 -35.53
CA GLN A 631 1.11 27.22 -34.08
C GLN A 631 0.20 26.13 -33.49
N VAL A 632 0.58 25.58 -32.33
CA VAL A 632 -0.25 24.69 -31.52
C VAL A 632 -1.15 25.55 -30.63
N ILE A 633 -2.43 25.21 -30.59
CA ILE A 633 -3.50 25.90 -29.86
C ILE A 633 -4.02 24.95 -28.80
N LEU A 634 -3.84 25.32 -27.53
CA LEU A 634 -4.27 24.51 -26.39
C LEU A 634 -5.70 24.88 -25.97
N THR A 635 -6.60 23.90 -26.04
CA THR A 635 -7.96 23.98 -25.51
C THR A 635 -8.07 23.24 -24.18
N LYS A 636 -9.07 23.59 -23.36
CA LYS A 636 -9.40 22.85 -22.15
C LYS A 636 -10.90 22.90 -21.86
N PHE A 637 -11.51 21.75 -21.70
CA PHE A 637 -12.88 21.61 -21.20
C PHE A 637 -12.91 20.70 -19.97
N MET A 638 -13.93 20.83 -19.12
CA MET A 638 -14.15 19.90 -18.01
C MET A 638 -15.47 19.15 -18.18
N VAL A 639 -15.50 17.91 -17.70
CA VAL A 639 -16.69 17.07 -17.64
C VAL A 639 -16.85 16.46 -16.25
N GLU A 640 -18.09 16.11 -15.91
CA GLU A 640 -18.44 15.38 -14.69
C GLU A 640 -19.02 14.04 -15.11
N VAL A 641 -18.48 12.96 -14.54
CA VAL A 641 -18.74 11.57 -14.92
C VAL A 641 -19.45 10.90 -13.75
N GLY A 642 -20.67 10.43 -14.00
CA GLY A 642 -21.48 9.69 -13.03
C GLY A 642 -21.07 8.22 -12.88
N VAL A 643 -21.62 7.56 -11.86
CA VAL A 643 -21.41 6.13 -11.62
C VAL A 643 -22.07 5.31 -12.74
N GLY A 644 -21.30 4.44 -13.39
CA GLY A 644 -21.79 3.48 -14.39
C GLY A 644 -22.67 2.38 -13.82
N GLY A 645 -23.62 1.90 -14.63
CA GLY A 645 -24.52 0.81 -14.28
C GLY A 645 -23.83 -0.55 -14.38
N GLY A 646 -23.29 -1.05 -13.28
CA GLY A 646 -22.63 -2.35 -13.24
C GLY A 646 -23.56 -3.55 -13.48
N SER A 647 -23.73 -3.97 -14.74
CA SER A 647 -24.25 -5.31 -15.07
C SER A 647 -23.74 -5.95 -16.36
N ASN A 648 -23.04 -5.21 -17.25
CA ASN A 648 -22.43 -5.78 -18.47
C ASN A 648 -20.98 -5.31 -18.61
N SER A 649 -20.04 -6.10 -18.11
CA SER A 649 -18.63 -6.03 -18.50
C SER A 649 -18.41 -6.78 -19.82
N GLN A 650 -19.16 -6.40 -20.85
CA GLN A 650 -18.79 -6.69 -22.23
C GLN A 650 -18.14 -5.43 -22.77
N MET A 651 -16.81 -5.45 -22.91
CA MET A 651 -16.17 -4.58 -23.88
C MET A 651 -16.73 -4.95 -25.26
N PRO A 652 -17.11 -3.98 -26.12
CA PRO A 652 -17.40 -4.26 -27.51
C PRO A 652 -16.10 -4.69 -28.20
N GLY A 653 -16.14 -5.75 -29.01
CA GLY A 653 -14.95 -6.27 -29.71
C GLY A 653 -14.44 -7.61 -29.16
N VAL A 654 -15.22 -8.69 -29.36
CA VAL A 654 -14.70 -10.06 -29.32
C VAL A 654 -15.16 -10.76 -30.60
N HIS A 655 -14.26 -10.85 -31.58
CA HIS A 655 -14.37 -11.75 -32.73
C HIS A 655 -13.00 -12.26 -33.13
#